data_AF-A0AB74E1Y9-F1
#
_entry.id   AF-A0AB74E1Y9-F1
#
_cell.length_a   1.000
_cell.length_b   1.000
_cell.length_c   1.000
_cell.angle_alpha   90.00
_cell.angle_beta   90.00
_cell.angle_gamma   90.00
#
_symmetry.space_group_name_H-M   'P 1'
#
loop_
_entity.id
_entity.type
_entity.pdbx_description
1 polymer ?
#
loop_
_entity_poly.entity_id
_entity_poly.type
_entity_poly.pdbx_seq_one_letter_code
_entity_poly.pdbx_strand_id
1 'polypeptide(L)'
;MTIPEKPQGVIWTDAQWQSIYATGQDVLVAAAAGSGKTAVLVERIIQKILRDGIDVDRLLVVTFTNLSAREMKHRVDQRIQEASIADPANAHLKNQRIKIHQAQISTLHSFCLKLIQQHYDVLNIDPNFRTSSEAENILLLEQTIDEVIEQHYDILDPAFIELTEQLSSDRSDDQFRMIIKQLYFFSVANPNPTNWLDQLVTPYEEEAQQAQLIQLLTDLSKVFITAAYDALNKAYDLFSMMDSVDKHLAVIEDERRLMGRVLEGGFIDIPYLTGHEFGARLPNVTAKIKEANEMMVDALEDAKLQYKKYKSLIDKVKSDYFSREADDLKADMQQLAPRVKYLARIVKDVMSEFNRKKRSKNILDFSDYEHFALQILTNEDGSPSEIAESYRQHFQEILVDEYQDTNRVQEKILSCIKTGDEHNGNLFMVGDVKQSIYKFRQADPSLFIEKYQRFTIDGDGTGRRIDLSQNFRSRKEVLSTTNYIFKHMMDEQVGEVKYDEAAQLYYGAPYDESDHPVNLKVLVEADQEHSDLTGSEQEAHFIVEQVKDILEHQKVYDMKTGSYRSATYKDIVILERSFGQARNLQQAFKNEDIPFHVNSREGYFEQTEVRLVLSFLRAIDNPLQDIYLVGLMRSVIYQFKEDELAQIRILSPNDDYFYQSIVNYINDEAADAILVDKLKMFLSDIQSYQQYSKDHPVYQLIDKFYNDHYFIHSF
;
A
#
# COMPACT_ATOMS: atom_id res chain seq x y z
N MET A 1 28.47 -6.72 -28.38
CA MET A 1 28.78 -5.32 -28.76
C MET A 1 29.33 -4.61 -27.54
N THR A 2 30.39 -3.82 -27.69
CA THR A 2 31.04 -3.10 -26.59
C THR A 2 30.26 -1.82 -26.24
N ILE A 3 30.17 -1.50 -24.93
CA ILE A 3 29.63 -0.21 -24.46
C ILE A 3 30.50 0.90 -25.08
N PRO A 4 29.92 1.94 -25.72
CA PRO A 4 30.69 3.02 -26.31
C PRO A 4 31.50 3.74 -25.23
N GLU A 5 32.71 4.19 -25.58
CA GLU A 5 33.52 5.00 -24.67
C GLU A 5 32.78 6.30 -24.35
N LYS A 6 32.68 6.62 -23.05
CA LYS A 6 31.97 7.81 -22.60
C LYS A 6 32.76 9.06 -22.99
N PRO A 7 32.19 9.99 -23.79
CA PRO A 7 32.89 11.21 -24.15
C PRO A 7 33.16 12.12 -22.95
N GLN A 8 34.28 12.85 -22.95
CA GLN A 8 34.55 13.85 -21.91
C GLN A 8 33.51 14.99 -21.97
N GLY A 9 32.91 15.33 -20.82
CA GLY A 9 31.97 16.45 -20.70
C GLY A 9 30.48 16.11 -20.85
N VAL A 10 30.11 14.82 -21.00
CA VAL A 10 28.69 14.42 -20.92
C VAL A 10 28.19 14.43 -19.48
N ILE A 11 26.92 14.81 -19.29
CA ILE A 11 26.27 15.00 -17.98
C ILE A 11 26.07 13.67 -17.22
N TRP A 12 25.99 12.55 -17.95
CA TRP A 12 25.73 11.23 -17.37
C TRP A 12 26.90 10.72 -16.53
N THR A 13 26.62 10.08 -15.39
CA THR A 13 27.62 9.32 -14.62
C THR A 13 28.08 8.08 -15.39
N ASP A 14 29.18 7.46 -14.97
CA ASP A 14 29.67 6.23 -15.61
C ASP A 14 28.64 5.09 -15.47
N ALA A 15 28.01 4.96 -14.30
CA ALA A 15 26.98 3.95 -14.07
C ALA A 15 25.69 4.24 -14.86
N GLN A 16 25.28 5.51 -15.00
CA GLN A 16 24.17 5.89 -15.88
C GLN A 16 24.49 5.58 -17.35
N TRP A 17 25.71 5.88 -17.79
CA TRP A 17 26.17 5.57 -19.14
C TRP A 17 26.18 4.07 -19.41
N GLN A 18 26.69 3.27 -18.48
CA GLN A 18 26.62 1.81 -18.55
C GLN A 18 25.16 1.34 -18.65
N SER A 19 24.26 1.90 -17.84
CA SER A 19 22.83 1.55 -17.87
C SER A 19 22.15 1.89 -19.20
N ILE A 20 22.53 3.00 -19.84
CA ILE A 20 21.99 3.41 -21.15
C ILE A 20 22.41 2.43 -22.26
N TYR A 21 23.63 1.88 -22.21
CA TYR A 21 24.21 1.13 -23.34
C TYR A 21 24.43 -0.37 -23.11
N ALA A 22 24.30 -0.87 -21.86
CA ALA A 22 24.42 -2.31 -21.58
C ALA A 22 23.40 -3.10 -22.41
N THR A 23 23.78 -4.24 -22.98
CA THR A 23 22.92 -5.02 -23.88
C THR A 23 23.41 -6.46 -23.96
N GLY A 24 22.54 -7.37 -24.41
CA GLY A 24 22.89 -8.76 -24.71
C GLY A 24 22.68 -9.74 -23.56
N GLN A 25 22.08 -9.29 -22.46
CA GLN A 25 21.68 -10.05 -21.28
C GLN A 25 20.63 -9.25 -20.51
N ASP A 26 19.96 -9.87 -19.54
CA ASP A 26 19.05 -9.14 -18.65
C ASP A 26 19.86 -8.15 -17.81
N VAL A 27 19.32 -6.95 -17.59
CA VAL A 27 19.97 -5.87 -16.85
C VAL A 27 19.08 -5.44 -15.69
N LEU A 28 19.62 -5.46 -14.48
CA LEU A 28 19.00 -4.90 -13.29
C LEU A 28 19.75 -3.65 -12.86
N VAL A 29 19.06 -2.51 -12.89
CA VAL A 29 19.58 -1.22 -12.43
C VAL A 29 19.01 -0.92 -11.05
N ALA A 30 19.83 -1.10 -10.01
CA ALA A 30 19.50 -0.76 -8.64
C ALA A 30 19.83 0.71 -8.39
N ALA A 31 18.78 1.52 -8.31
CA ALA A 31 18.92 2.97 -8.46
C ALA A 31 18.26 3.71 -7.32
N ALA A 32 19.09 4.29 -6.45
CA ALA A 32 18.64 4.99 -5.26
C ALA A 32 17.75 6.20 -5.62
N ALA A 33 16.99 6.71 -4.64
CA ALA A 33 16.10 7.84 -4.85
C ALA A 33 16.86 9.03 -5.48
N GLY A 34 16.29 9.64 -6.51
CA GLY A 34 16.88 10.81 -7.18
C GLY A 34 18.09 10.53 -8.08
N SER A 35 18.41 9.27 -8.38
CA SER A 35 19.54 8.88 -9.24
C SER A 35 19.33 9.06 -10.75
N GLY A 36 18.14 9.51 -11.16
CA GLY A 36 17.82 9.70 -12.57
C GLY A 36 17.30 8.45 -13.28
N LYS A 37 16.74 7.46 -12.56
CA LYS A 37 16.05 6.25 -13.09
C LYS A 37 15.29 6.52 -14.40
N THR A 38 14.32 7.42 -14.35
CA THR A 38 13.47 7.77 -15.50
C THR A 38 14.26 8.42 -16.64
N ALA A 39 15.28 9.23 -16.33
CA ALA A 39 16.10 9.88 -17.35
C ALA A 39 16.98 8.86 -18.09
N VAL A 40 17.57 7.90 -17.35
CA VAL A 40 18.32 6.77 -17.90
C VAL A 40 17.43 5.91 -18.79
N LEU A 41 16.22 5.58 -18.34
CA LEU A 41 15.29 4.75 -19.10
C LEU A 41 14.85 5.45 -20.41
N VAL A 42 14.50 6.74 -20.35
CA VAL A 42 14.19 7.52 -21.56
C VAL A 42 15.39 7.59 -22.50
N GLU A 43 16.58 7.91 -22.01
CA GLU A 43 17.76 8.00 -22.87
C GLU A 43 18.14 6.63 -23.46
N ARG A 44 17.98 5.53 -22.71
CA ARG A 44 18.13 4.17 -23.24
C ARG A 44 17.21 3.91 -24.44
N ILE A 45 15.92 4.23 -24.32
CA ILE A 45 14.97 4.11 -25.43
C ILE A 45 15.44 4.92 -26.64
N ILE A 46 15.86 6.16 -26.41
CA ILE A 46 16.33 7.05 -27.49
C ILE A 46 17.59 6.51 -28.16
N GLN A 47 18.55 5.98 -27.39
CA GLN A 47 19.76 5.37 -27.96
C GLN A 47 19.46 4.07 -28.72
N LYS A 48 18.48 3.27 -28.29
CA LYS A 48 17.99 2.10 -29.05
C LYS A 48 17.42 2.50 -30.41
N ILE A 49 16.69 3.61 -30.46
CA ILE A 49 16.16 4.18 -31.72
C ILE A 49 17.29 4.73 -32.60
N LEU A 50 18.14 5.60 -32.04
CA LEU A 50 19.15 6.34 -32.80
C LEU A 50 20.31 5.46 -33.28
N ARG A 51 20.82 4.60 -32.40
CA ARG A 51 22.04 3.81 -32.65
C ARG A 51 21.72 2.43 -33.21
N ASP A 52 20.75 1.75 -32.62
CA ASP A 52 20.44 0.37 -32.97
C ASP A 52 19.37 0.30 -34.09
N GLY A 53 18.77 1.44 -34.47
CA GLY A 53 17.76 1.54 -35.54
C GLY A 53 16.45 0.83 -35.21
N ILE A 54 16.17 0.63 -33.92
CA ILE A 54 15.00 -0.09 -33.44
C ILE A 54 13.79 0.85 -33.49
N ASP A 55 12.70 0.40 -34.11
CA ASP A 55 11.46 1.14 -34.09
C ASP A 55 10.85 1.16 -32.68
N VAL A 56 10.27 2.28 -32.27
CA VAL A 56 9.72 2.46 -30.91
C VAL A 56 8.53 1.55 -30.60
N ASP A 57 7.85 1.02 -31.63
CA ASP A 57 6.79 0.01 -31.49
C ASP A 57 7.33 -1.40 -31.19
N ARG A 58 8.65 -1.63 -31.34
CA ARG A 58 9.35 -2.88 -30.98
C ARG A 58 9.86 -2.90 -29.55
N LEU A 59 9.55 -1.87 -28.75
CA LEU A 59 9.91 -1.77 -27.34
C LEU A 59 8.64 -1.88 -26.49
N LEU A 60 8.68 -2.73 -25.47
CA LEU A 60 7.66 -2.76 -24.42
C LEU A 60 8.19 -1.98 -23.22
N VAL A 61 7.47 -0.95 -22.79
CA VAL A 61 7.82 -0.16 -21.62
C VAL A 61 6.70 -0.20 -20.60
N VAL A 62 6.97 -0.83 -19.47
CA VAL A 62 6.03 -1.08 -18.39
C VAL A 62 6.35 -0.15 -17.22
N THR A 63 5.34 0.58 -16.74
CA THR A 63 5.44 1.45 -15.56
C THR A 63 4.37 1.11 -14.53
N PHE A 64 4.56 1.47 -13.26
CA PHE A 64 3.60 1.17 -12.20
C PHE A 64 2.26 1.94 -12.33
N THR A 65 2.27 3.21 -12.77
CA THR A 65 1.06 4.03 -12.86
C THR A 65 0.77 4.55 -14.26
N ASN A 66 -0.52 4.80 -14.56
CA ASN A 66 -0.92 5.41 -15.83
C ASN A 66 -0.35 6.83 -16.01
N LEU A 67 -0.10 7.56 -14.92
CA LEU A 67 0.52 8.88 -14.97
C LEU A 67 2.01 8.77 -15.36
N SER A 68 2.74 7.84 -14.74
CA SER A 68 4.14 7.55 -15.08
C SER A 68 4.28 7.11 -16.54
N ALA A 69 3.40 6.25 -17.04
CA ALA A 69 3.38 5.86 -18.45
C ALA A 69 3.17 7.07 -19.39
N ARG A 70 2.22 7.95 -19.07
CA ARG A 70 1.95 9.16 -19.85
C ARG A 70 3.13 10.11 -19.84
N GLU A 71 3.72 10.33 -18.68
CA GLU A 71 4.91 11.18 -18.54
C GLU A 71 6.10 10.61 -19.31
N MET A 72 6.34 9.30 -19.20
CA MET A 72 7.41 8.61 -19.93
C MET A 72 7.21 8.70 -21.44
N LYS A 73 5.99 8.46 -21.93
CA LYS A 73 5.64 8.63 -23.35
C LYS A 73 5.88 10.06 -23.83
N HIS A 74 5.50 11.06 -23.04
CA HIS A 74 5.72 12.46 -23.37
C HIS A 74 7.22 12.80 -23.45
N ARG A 75 8.02 12.34 -22.48
CA ARG A 75 9.49 12.56 -22.47
C ARG A 75 10.16 11.90 -23.68
N VAL A 76 9.78 10.67 -24.03
CA VAL A 76 10.31 9.98 -25.22
C VAL A 76 9.91 10.72 -26.50
N ASP A 77 8.64 11.13 -26.65
CA ASP A 77 8.18 11.92 -27.80
C ASP A 77 8.98 13.22 -27.95
N GLN A 78 9.15 13.98 -26.87
CA GLN A 78 9.95 15.21 -26.87
C GLN A 78 11.38 14.96 -27.34
N ARG A 79 12.04 13.91 -26.83
CA ARG A 79 13.42 13.57 -27.22
C ARG A 79 13.52 13.11 -28.68
N ILE A 80 12.54 12.36 -29.19
CA ILE A 80 12.45 11.99 -30.62
C ILE A 80 12.28 13.25 -31.47
N GLN A 81 11.46 14.22 -31.05
CA GLN A 81 11.27 15.48 -31.76
C GLN A 81 12.56 16.30 -31.81
N GLU A 82 13.25 16.46 -30.69
CA GLU A 82 14.55 17.15 -30.62
C GLU A 82 15.59 16.49 -31.55
N ALA A 83 15.72 15.16 -31.50
CA ALA A 83 16.62 14.43 -32.39
C ALA A 83 16.24 14.59 -33.87
N SER A 84 14.94 14.55 -34.19
CA SER A 84 14.44 14.75 -35.55
C SER A 84 14.65 16.17 -36.07
N ILE A 85 14.69 17.18 -35.21
CA ILE A 85 15.01 18.57 -35.57
C ILE A 85 16.53 18.72 -35.78
N ALA A 86 17.34 18.05 -34.97
CA ALA A 86 18.79 18.06 -35.11
C ALA A 86 19.28 17.35 -36.39
N ASP A 87 18.57 16.29 -36.82
CA ASP A 87 18.83 15.59 -38.08
C ASP A 87 17.56 15.46 -38.95
N PRO A 88 17.16 16.53 -39.68
CA PRO A 88 15.94 16.54 -40.49
C PRO A 88 15.96 15.60 -41.70
N ALA A 89 17.13 15.08 -42.08
CA ALA A 89 17.28 14.15 -43.22
C ALA A 89 17.00 12.70 -42.82
N ASN A 90 17.01 12.38 -41.52
CA ASN A 90 16.81 11.04 -41.01
C ASN A 90 15.37 10.54 -41.19
N ALA A 91 15.17 9.66 -42.18
CA ALA A 91 13.86 9.08 -42.47
C ALA A 91 13.34 8.19 -41.33
N HIS A 92 14.23 7.49 -40.61
CA HIS A 92 13.85 6.63 -39.49
C HIS A 92 13.24 7.45 -38.35
N LEU A 93 13.85 8.58 -37.98
CA LEU A 93 13.32 9.47 -36.94
C LEU A 93 11.95 10.07 -37.30
N LYS A 94 11.72 10.42 -38.56
CA LYS A 94 10.40 10.87 -39.03
C LYS A 94 9.34 9.79 -38.85
N ASN A 95 9.68 8.53 -39.14
CA ASN A 95 8.77 7.40 -38.92
C ASN A 95 8.51 7.18 -37.43
N GLN A 96 9.52 7.33 -36.56
CA GLN A 96 9.34 7.16 -35.12
C GLN A 96 8.36 8.17 -34.51
N ARG A 97 8.31 9.41 -35.03
CA ARG A 97 7.31 10.42 -34.60
C ARG A 97 5.86 9.98 -34.83
N ILE A 98 5.61 9.09 -35.80
CA ILE A 98 4.28 8.53 -36.05
C ILE A 98 4.08 7.31 -35.15
N LYS A 99 5.09 6.43 -35.10
CA LYS A 99 5.05 5.18 -34.34
C LYS A 99 4.98 5.35 -32.83
N ILE A 100 5.43 6.48 -32.26
CA ILE A 100 5.34 6.73 -30.81
C ILE A 100 3.91 6.65 -30.29
N HIS A 101 2.91 6.98 -31.10
CA HIS A 101 1.51 6.84 -30.72
C HIS A 101 1.08 5.37 -30.60
N GLN A 102 1.69 4.48 -31.38
CA GLN A 102 1.48 3.03 -31.38
C GLN A 102 2.35 2.29 -30.36
N ALA A 103 3.45 2.90 -29.91
CA ALA A 103 4.37 2.30 -28.94
C ALA A 103 3.68 1.86 -27.64
N GLN A 104 4.12 0.72 -27.12
CA GLN A 104 3.59 0.12 -25.90
C GLN A 104 4.29 0.68 -24.67
N ILE A 105 4.00 1.95 -24.36
CA ILE A 105 4.42 2.61 -23.11
C ILE A 105 3.18 2.73 -22.22
N SER A 106 3.04 1.82 -21.25
CA SER A 106 1.83 1.71 -20.44
C SER A 106 2.05 1.03 -19.09
N THR A 107 0.99 0.87 -18.29
CA THR A 107 0.99 -0.07 -17.17
C THR A 107 0.91 -1.51 -17.67
N LEU A 108 1.32 -2.47 -16.84
CA LEU A 108 1.24 -3.89 -17.22
C LEU A 108 -0.23 -4.33 -17.39
N HIS A 109 -1.14 -3.84 -16.56
CA HIS A 109 -2.59 -4.05 -16.74
C HIS A 109 -3.08 -3.56 -18.11
N SER A 110 -2.60 -2.39 -18.58
CA SER A 110 -2.99 -1.87 -19.90
C SER A 110 -2.45 -2.74 -21.06
N PHE A 111 -1.26 -3.31 -20.88
CA PHE A 111 -0.72 -4.29 -21.82
C PHE A 111 -1.57 -5.57 -21.83
N CYS A 112 -1.87 -6.12 -20.67
CA CYS A 112 -2.71 -7.32 -20.53
C CYS A 112 -4.11 -7.11 -21.12
N LEU A 113 -4.73 -5.95 -20.89
CA LEU A 113 -6.01 -5.59 -21.48
C LEU A 113 -5.96 -5.60 -23.02
N LYS A 114 -4.91 -5.02 -23.62
CA LYS A 114 -4.74 -5.03 -25.08
C LYS A 114 -4.54 -6.45 -25.62
N LEU A 115 -3.76 -7.27 -24.91
CA LEU A 115 -3.54 -8.67 -25.26
C LEU A 115 -4.86 -9.44 -25.28
N ILE A 116 -5.71 -9.27 -24.26
CA ILE A 116 -7.04 -9.89 -24.18
C ILE A 116 -7.94 -9.39 -25.31
N GLN A 117 -7.94 -8.09 -25.61
CA GLN A 117 -8.73 -7.53 -26.71
C GLN A 117 -8.31 -8.05 -28.10
N GLN A 118 -7.05 -8.47 -28.26
CA GLN A 118 -6.53 -9.01 -29.51
C GLN A 118 -6.73 -10.53 -29.64
N HIS A 119 -6.83 -11.24 -28.51
CA HIS A 119 -6.88 -12.70 -28.45
C HIS A 119 -8.04 -13.22 -27.58
N TYR A 120 -9.19 -12.52 -27.58
CA TYR A 120 -10.37 -12.89 -26.78
C TYR A 120 -10.97 -14.23 -27.20
N ASP A 121 -10.74 -14.63 -28.45
CA ASP A 121 -11.14 -15.90 -29.05
C ASP A 121 -10.49 -17.11 -28.37
N VAL A 122 -9.24 -16.96 -27.90
CA VAL A 122 -8.51 -17.99 -27.14
C VAL A 122 -9.17 -18.25 -25.78
N LEU A 123 -9.74 -17.21 -25.18
CA LEU A 123 -10.27 -17.26 -23.82
C LEU A 123 -11.78 -17.57 -23.76
N ASN A 124 -12.45 -17.66 -24.91
CA ASN A 124 -13.91 -17.79 -25.02
C ASN A 124 -14.66 -16.69 -24.22
N ILE A 125 -14.18 -15.45 -24.32
CA ILE A 125 -14.77 -14.26 -23.65
C ILE A 125 -15.50 -13.41 -24.69
N ASP A 126 -16.62 -12.80 -24.29
CA ASP A 126 -17.31 -11.79 -25.10
C ASP A 126 -16.41 -10.56 -25.29
N PRO A 127 -16.12 -10.12 -26.53
CA PRO A 127 -15.27 -8.94 -26.78
C PRO A 127 -15.84 -7.63 -26.22
N ASN A 128 -17.14 -7.55 -25.88
CA ASN A 128 -17.79 -6.37 -25.33
C ASN A 128 -17.72 -6.29 -23.80
N PHE A 129 -16.66 -6.83 -23.18
CA PHE A 129 -16.47 -6.73 -21.74
C PHE A 129 -16.13 -5.30 -21.30
N ARG A 130 -16.46 -4.97 -20.04
CA ARG A 130 -16.04 -3.70 -19.40
C ARG A 130 -15.20 -3.94 -18.16
N THR A 131 -14.37 -2.97 -17.79
CA THR A 131 -13.67 -2.96 -16.50
C THR A 131 -14.67 -2.70 -15.37
N SER A 132 -14.69 -3.55 -14.33
CA SER A 132 -15.46 -3.30 -13.11
C SER A 132 -14.78 -2.25 -12.24
N SER A 133 -15.56 -1.44 -11.53
CA SER A 133 -14.99 -0.58 -10.48
C SER A 133 -14.56 -1.39 -9.27
N GLU A 134 -13.62 -0.88 -8.47
CA GLU A 134 -13.15 -1.53 -7.25
C GLU A 134 -14.31 -1.80 -6.26
N ALA A 135 -15.21 -0.83 -6.08
CA ALA A 135 -16.38 -0.98 -5.19
C ALA A 135 -17.37 -2.02 -5.71
N GLU A 136 -17.66 -2.01 -7.02
CA GLU A 136 -18.51 -3.02 -7.65
C GLU A 136 -17.92 -4.43 -7.46
N ASN A 137 -16.61 -4.57 -7.64
CA ASN A 137 -15.93 -5.85 -7.53
C ASN A 137 -15.96 -6.39 -6.09
N ILE A 138 -15.73 -5.51 -5.10
CA ILE A 138 -15.78 -5.86 -3.68
C ILE A 138 -17.19 -6.32 -3.29
N LEU A 139 -18.23 -5.57 -3.67
CA LEU A 139 -19.62 -5.93 -3.37
C LEU A 139 -20.02 -7.24 -4.02
N LEU A 140 -19.64 -7.47 -5.28
CA LEU A 140 -19.93 -8.72 -5.96
C LEU A 140 -19.19 -9.91 -5.33
N LEU A 141 -17.95 -9.71 -4.86
CA LEU A 141 -17.19 -10.74 -4.17
C LEU A 141 -17.85 -11.09 -2.82
N GLU A 142 -18.26 -10.10 -2.03
CA GLU A 142 -18.96 -10.30 -0.76
C GLU A 142 -20.26 -11.07 -0.96
N GLN A 143 -21.10 -10.66 -1.92
CA GLN A 143 -22.31 -11.42 -2.28
C GLN A 143 -22.02 -12.86 -2.72
N THR A 144 -20.87 -13.09 -3.35
CA THR A 144 -20.47 -14.43 -3.79
C THR A 144 -19.99 -15.28 -2.63
N ILE A 145 -19.21 -14.71 -1.72
CA ILE A 145 -18.82 -15.37 -0.47
C ILE A 145 -20.06 -15.76 0.31
N ASP A 146 -21.04 -14.85 0.41
CA ASP A 146 -22.29 -15.13 1.12
C ASP A 146 -23.04 -16.31 0.52
N GLU A 147 -23.30 -16.29 -0.79
CA GLU A 147 -24.02 -17.38 -1.45
C GLU A 147 -23.29 -18.73 -1.39
N VAL A 148 -21.96 -18.75 -1.50
CA VAL A 148 -21.19 -20.00 -1.41
C VAL A 148 -21.22 -20.55 0.02
N ILE A 149 -21.06 -19.70 1.02
CA ILE A 149 -21.14 -20.12 2.43
C ILE A 149 -22.53 -20.69 2.76
N GLU A 150 -23.61 -20.05 2.31
CA GLU A 150 -24.97 -20.57 2.49
C GLU A 150 -25.14 -21.97 1.87
N GLN A 151 -24.57 -22.21 0.68
CA GLN A 151 -24.58 -23.55 0.06
C GLN A 151 -23.87 -24.60 0.92
N HIS A 152 -22.79 -24.23 1.61
CA HIS A 152 -22.11 -25.13 2.54
C HIS A 152 -22.91 -25.35 3.83
N TYR A 153 -23.60 -24.32 4.34
CA TYR A 153 -24.52 -24.46 5.47
C TYR A 153 -25.68 -25.41 5.16
N ASP A 154 -26.24 -25.37 3.94
CA ASP A 154 -27.33 -26.26 3.51
C ASP A 154 -26.95 -27.75 3.49
N ILE A 155 -25.67 -28.06 3.21
CA ILE A 155 -25.17 -29.44 3.11
C ILE A 155 -24.89 -30.04 4.50
N LEU A 156 -24.60 -29.21 5.50
CA LEU A 156 -24.26 -29.62 6.88
C LEU A 156 -23.09 -30.63 6.95
N ASP A 157 -22.06 -30.43 6.13
CA ASP A 157 -20.83 -31.22 6.19
C ASP A 157 -20.14 -31.07 7.57
N PRO A 158 -19.87 -32.16 8.32
CA PRO A 158 -19.24 -32.06 9.63
C PRO A 158 -17.90 -31.31 9.62
N ALA A 159 -17.11 -31.43 8.54
CA ALA A 159 -15.83 -30.74 8.42
C ALA A 159 -16.00 -29.22 8.22
N PHE A 160 -17.08 -28.82 7.55
CA PHE A 160 -17.46 -27.42 7.41
C PHE A 160 -17.92 -26.83 8.73
N ILE A 161 -18.82 -27.53 9.45
CA ILE A 161 -19.33 -27.07 10.74
C ILE A 161 -18.18 -26.85 11.72
N GLU A 162 -17.28 -27.82 11.85
CA GLU A 162 -16.11 -27.72 12.73
C GLU A 162 -15.19 -26.53 12.36
N LEU A 163 -14.97 -26.30 11.05
CA LEU A 163 -14.21 -25.16 10.56
C LEU A 163 -14.88 -23.84 10.93
N THR A 164 -16.20 -23.73 10.71
CA THR A 164 -16.95 -22.51 11.01
C THR A 164 -16.96 -22.21 12.50
N GLU A 165 -17.14 -23.20 13.37
CA GLU A 165 -17.12 -23.04 14.83
C GLU A 165 -15.76 -22.53 15.34
N GLN A 166 -14.67 -22.87 14.65
CA GLN A 166 -13.31 -22.47 15.04
C GLN A 166 -12.91 -21.08 14.55
N LEU A 167 -13.45 -20.64 13.42
CA LEU A 167 -13.08 -19.38 12.77
C LEU A 167 -14.11 -18.27 12.94
N SER A 168 -15.25 -18.56 13.58
CA SER A 168 -16.35 -17.63 13.82
C SER A 168 -16.46 -17.24 15.30
N SER A 169 -17.21 -16.16 15.56
CA SER A 169 -17.58 -15.77 16.92
C SER A 169 -18.82 -16.55 17.40
N ASP A 170 -19.23 -16.33 18.66
CA ASP A 170 -20.44 -16.93 19.24
C ASP A 170 -21.74 -16.41 18.57
N ARG A 171 -21.68 -15.31 17.82
CA ARG A 171 -22.84 -14.58 17.28
C ARG A 171 -22.85 -14.37 15.77
N SER A 172 -21.70 -14.44 15.11
CA SER A 172 -21.58 -14.28 13.66
C SER A 172 -20.32 -14.93 13.09
N ASP A 173 -20.39 -15.24 11.80
CA ASP A 173 -19.32 -15.80 10.98
C ASP A 173 -18.54 -14.72 10.19
N ASP A 174 -18.64 -13.46 10.61
CA ASP A 174 -18.01 -12.33 9.90
C ASP A 174 -16.47 -12.49 9.80
N GLN A 175 -15.84 -13.01 10.86
CA GLN A 175 -14.41 -13.30 10.87
C GLN A 175 -14.05 -14.38 9.84
N PHE A 176 -14.89 -15.42 9.72
CA PHE A 176 -14.70 -16.48 8.74
C PHE A 176 -14.83 -15.95 7.30
N ARG A 177 -15.84 -15.12 7.03
CA ARG A 177 -16.02 -14.41 5.75
C ARG A 177 -14.81 -13.54 5.41
N MET A 178 -14.27 -12.82 6.40
CA MET A 178 -13.06 -12.00 6.23
C MET A 178 -11.83 -12.85 5.87
N ILE A 179 -11.64 -14.00 6.51
CA ILE A 179 -10.53 -14.92 6.20
C ILE A 179 -10.64 -15.45 4.77
N ILE A 180 -11.84 -15.85 4.32
CA ILE A 180 -12.07 -16.29 2.94
C ILE A 180 -11.75 -15.17 1.95
N LYS A 181 -12.20 -13.95 2.23
CA LYS A 181 -11.92 -12.76 1.40
C LYS A 181 -10.41 -12.46 1.32
N GLN A 182 -9.70 -12.54 2.45
CA GLN A 182 -8.25 -12.35 2.48
C GLN A 182 -7.52 -13.44 1.69
N LEU A 183 -7.88 -14.72 1.88
CA LEU A 183 -7.28 -15.84 1.15
C LEU A 183 -7.55 -15.76 -0.36
N TYR A 184 -8.73 -15.29 -0.77
CA TYR A 184 -9.01 -15.00 -2.17
C TYR A 184 -8.02 -13.97 -2.74
N PHE A 185 -7.82 -12.83 -2.07
CA PHE A 185 -6.89 -11.81 -2.56
C PHE A 185 -5.42 -12.28 -2.57
N PHE A 186 -5.01 -13.09 -1.59
CA PHE A 186 -3.67 -13.69 -1.59
C PHE A 186 -3.51 -14.74 -2.70
N SER A 187 -4.51 -15.57 -2.95
CA SER A 187 -4.41 -16.63 -3.96
C SER A 187 -4.30 -16.05 -5.37
N VAL A 188 -5.10 -15.04 -5.71
CA VAL A 188 -5.08 -14.42 -7.05
C VAL A 188 -3.82 -13.59 -7.33
N ALA A 189 -2.99 -13.31 -6.33
CA ALA A 189 -1.67 -12.69 -6.53
C ALA A 189 -0.56 -13.70 -6.88
N ASN A 190 -0.89 -14.98 -7.01
CA ASN A 190 0.02 -16.04 -7.42
C ASN A 190 -0.30 -16.53 -8.84
N PRO A 191 0.70 -16.92 -9.67
CA PRO A 191 0.47 -17.32 -11.07
C PRO A 191 -0.54 -18.45 -11.27
N ASN A 192 -0.63 -19.38 -10.31
CA ASN A 192 -1.63 -20.44 -10.30
C ASN A 192 -2.33 -20.44 -8.92
N PRO A 193 -3.44 -19.69 -8.77
CA PRO A 193 -4.12 -19.52 -7.49
C PRO A 193 -4.63 -20.84 -6.90
N THR A 194 -5.15 -21.74 -7.76
CA THR A 194 -5.68 -23.04 -7.33
C THR A 194 -4.58 -23.94 -6.78
N ASN A 195 -3.46 -24.05 -7.49
CA ASN A 195 -2.31 -24.83 -7.01
C ASN A 195 -1.72 -24.24 -5.73
N TRP A 196 -1.69 -22.90 -5.60
CA TRP A 196 -1.25 -22.25 -4.36
C TRP A 196 -2.16 -22.60 -3.18
N LEU A 197 -3.49 -22.59 -3.38
CA LEU A 197 -4.46 -23.01 -2.36
C LEU A 197 -4.29 -24.49 -1.99
N ASP A 198 -4.02 -25.36 -2.96
CA ASP A 198 -3.79 -26.79 -2.72
C ASP A 198 -2.51 -27.05 -1.91
N GLN A 199 -1.50 -26.18 -2.03
CA GLN A 199 -0.24 -26.26 -1.28
C GLN A 199 -0.32 -25.71 0.15
N LEU A 200 -1.41 -25.01 0.53
CA LEU A 200 -1.55 -24.45 1.89
C LEU A 200 -1.54 -25.53 2.98
N VAL A 201 -1.95 -26.76 2.65
CA VAL A 201 -1.95 -27.88 3.60
C VAL A 201 -0.56 -28.53 3.74
N THR A 202 0.36 -28.31 2.79
CA THR A 202 1.67 -28.97 2.80
C THR A 202 2.44 -28.79 4.12
N PRO A 203 2.53 -27.58 4.73
CA PRO A 203 3.18 -27.42 6.02
C PRO A 203 2.48 -28.15 7.18
N TYR A 204 1.20 -28.50 7.03
CA TYR A 204 0.42 -29.20 8.04
C TYR A 204 0.58 -30.73 7.95
N GLU A 205 1.02 -31.26 6.80
CA GLU A 205 1.17 -32.71 6.57
C GLU A 205 2.62 -33.18 6.49
N GLU A 206 3.52 -32.36 5.94
CA GLU A 206 4.91 -32.75 5.69
C GLU A 206 5.83 -32.48 6.89
N GLU A 207 6.40 -33.53 7.45
CA GLU A 207 7.29 -33.44 8.61
C GLU A 207 8.51 -32.52 8.37
N ALA A 208 9.05 -32.51 7.14
CA ALA A 208 10.18 -31.65 6.78
C ALA A 208 9.82 -30.15 6.87
N GLN A 209 8.63 -29.77 6.41
CA GLN A 209 8.14 -28.39 6.47
C GLN A 209 7.79 -27.99 7.91
N GLN A 210 7.17 -28.90 8.67
CA GLN A 210 6.90 -28.70 10.10
C GLN A 210 8.21 -28.45 10.87
N ALA A 211 9.26 -29.25 10.60
CA ALA A 211 10.56 -29.07 11.22
C ALA A 211 11.19 -27.71 10.87
N GLN A 212 11.04 -27.23 9.63
CA GLN A 212 11.51 -25.90 9.23
C GLN A 212 10.77 -24.78 9.98
N LEU A 213 9.45 -24.88 10.14
CA LEU A 213 8.66 -23.89 10.90
C LEU A 213 9.02 -23.88 12.39
N ILE A 214 9.23 -25.04 13.00
CA ILE A 214 9.69 -25.16 14.40
C ILE A 214 11.11 -24.58 14.56
N GLN A 215 11.99 -24.81 13.57
CA GLN A 215 13.31 -24.19 13.56
C GLN A 215 13.22 -22.67 13.45
N LEU A 216 12.35 -22.15 12.58
CA LEU A 216 12.09 -20.72 12.46
C LEU A 216 11.57 -20.11 13.78
N LEU A 217 10.64 -20.79 14.46
CA LEU A 217 10.14 -20.39 15.78
C LEU A 217 11.30 -20.28 16.80
N THR A 218 12.21 -21.26 16.77
CA THR A 218 13.41 -21.29 17.61
C THR A 218 14.37 -20.15 17.27
N ASP A 219 14.54 -19.84 15.99
CA ASP A 219 15.43 -18.75 15.56
C ASP A 219 14.85 -17.36 15.88
N LEU A 220 13.52 -17.20 15.79
CA LEU A 220 12.85 -15.96 16.21
C LEU A 220 12.94 -15.74 17.72
N SER A 221 12.83 -16.81 18.53
CA SER A 221 12.95 -16.68 19.99
C SER A 221 14.36 -16.28 20.43
N LYS A 222 15.42 -16.66 19.69
CA LYS A 222 16.81 -16.20 19.94
C LYS A 222 16.89 -14.69 20.00
N VAL A 223 16.20 -13.96 19.13
CA VAL A 223 16.20 -12.48 19.12
C VAL A 223 15.74 -11.93 20.46
N PHE A 224 14.63 -12.45 21.00
CA PHE A 224 14.10 -12.03 22.29
C PHE A 224 14.98 -12.46 23.47
N ILE A 225 15.57 -13.65 23.40
CA ILE A 225 16.48 -14.16 24.43
C ILE A 225 17.75 -13.32 24.48
N THR A 226 18.35 -12.99 23.34
CA THR A 226 19.52 -12.11 23.25
C THR A 226 19.19 -10.73 23.78
N ALA A 227 18.06 -10.14 23.38
CA ALA A 227 17.61 -8.85 23.91
C ALA A 227 17.35 -8.88 25.43
N ALA A 228 16.85 -10.00 25.96
CA ALA A 228 16.68 -10.21 27.39
C ALA A 228 18.04 -10.27 28.10
N TYR A 229 19.00 -11.00 27.55
CA TYR A 229 20.35 -11.09 28.09
C TYR A 229 21.08 -9.74 28.05
N ASP A 230 20.92 -8.95 27.00
CA ASP A 230 21.45 -7.59 26.91
C ASP A 230 20.82 -6.66 27.96
N ALA A 231 19.51 -6.75 28.18
CA ALA A 231 18.85 -6.00 29.24
C ALA A 231 19.38 -6.42 30.62
N LEU A 232 19.61 -7.71 30.84
CA LEU A 232 20.18 -8.23 32.09
C LEU A 232 21.63 -7.75 32.30
N ASN A 233 22.46 -7.75 31.25
CA ASN A 233 23.82 -7.21 31.30
C ASN A 233 23.82 -5.71 31.60
N LYS A 234 22.92 -4.93 30.97
CA LYS A 234 22.76 -3.50 31.28
C LYS A 234 22.34 -3.26 32.73
N ALA A 235 21.43 -4.08 33.26
CA ALA A 235 21.04 -4.00 34.66
C ALA A 235 22.25 -4.26 35.58
N TYR A 236 23.07 -5.28 35.27
CA TYR A 236 24.31 -5.56 35.99
C TYR A 236 25.27 -4.37 35.95
N ASP A 237 25.54 -3.82 34.77
CA ASP A 237 26.48 -2.72 34.60
C ASP A 237 26.06 -1.51 35.45
N LEU A 238 24.77 -1.16 35.43
CA LEU A 238 24.23 -0.07 36.24
C LEU A 238 24.35 -0.36 37.75
N PHE A 239 23.92 -1.53 38.22
CA PHE A 239 24.03 -1.88 39.64
C PHE A 239 25.49 -2.02 40.11
N SER A 240 26.42 -2.40 39.23
CA SER A 240 27.83 -2.57 39.59
C SER A 240 28.53 -1.26 39.96
N MET A 241 27.98 -0.13 39.52
CA MET A 241 28.48 1.21 39.79
C MET A 241 27.87 1.85 41.06
N MET A 242 26.97 1.15 41.75
CA MET A 242 26.18 1.69 42.86
C MET A 242 26.62 1.12 44.21
N ASP A 243 26.43 1.91 45.27
CA ASP A 243 26.72 1.51 46.64
C ASP A 243 25.52 0.81 47.31
N SER A 244 25.81 -0.13 48.23
CA SER A 244 24.80 -0.84 49.04
C SER A 244 23.79 -1.70 48.24
N VAL A 245 24.15 -2.17 47.04
CA VAL A 245 23.29 -2.98 46.16
C VAL A 245 23.73 -4.45 46.02
N ASP A 246 24.60 -4.96 46.90
CA ASP A 246 25.16 -6.33 46.82
C ASP A 246 24.10 -7.43 46.64
N LYS A 247 22.94 -7.27 47.30
CA LYS A 247 21.81 -8.20 47.18
C LYS A 247 21.14 -8.17 45.81
N HIS A 248 21.16 -7.04 45.11
CA HIS A 248 20.65 -6.92 43.74
C HIS A 248 21.63 -7.57 42.76
N LEU A 249 22.93 -7.29 42.94
CA LEU A 249 24.00 -7.90 42.13
C LEU A 249 23.98 -9.42 42.23
N ALA A 250 23.82 -10.00 43.43
CA ALA A 250 23.72 -11.45 43.60
C ALA A 250 22.58 -12.08 42.77
N VAL A 251 21.38 -11.49 42.79
CA VAL A 251 20.24 -11.96 41.98
C VAL A 251 20.55 -11.86 40.49
N ILE A 252 21.16 -10.76 40.05
CA ILE A 252 21.47 -10.53 38.64
C ILE A 252 22.59 -11.46 38.15
N GLU A 253 23.62 -11.71 38.96
CA GLU A 253 24.70 -12.63 38.62
C GLU A 253 24.22 -14.07 38.47
N ASP A 254 23.31 -14.52 39.34
CA ASP A 254 22.70 -15.85 39.24
C ASP A 254 21.93 -16.00 37.93
N GLU A 255 21.11 -15.01 37.57
CA GLU A 255 20.38 -14.99 36.30
C GLU A 255 21.34 -14.90 35.09
N ARG A 256 22.45 -14.15 35.19
CA ARG A 256 23.46 -14.05 34.11
C ARG A 256 24.17 -15.39 33.87
N ARG A 257 24.49 -16.12 34.93
CA ARG A 257 25.07 -17.48 34.82
C ARG A 257 24.10 -18.42 34.13
N LEU A 258 22.82 -18.35 34.49
CA LEU A 258 21.78 -19.13 33.84
C LEU A 258 21.69 -18.80 32.35
N MET A 259 21.59 -17.53 31.99
CA MET A 259 21.51 -17.11 30.59
C MET A 259 22.77 -17.44 29.80
N GLY A 260 23.95 -17.35 30.42
CA GLY A 260 25.21 -17.77 29.83
C GLY A 260 25.22 -19.26 29.48
N ARG A 261 24.57 -20.10 30.29
CA ARG A 261 24.38 -21.53 30.00
C ARG A 261 23.30 -21.78 28.95
N VAL A 262 22.17 -21.06 29.01
CA VAL A 262 21.10 -21.16 27.99
C VAL A 262 21.63 -20.86 26.60
N LEU A 263 22.61 -19.94 26.48
CA LEU A 263 23.21 -19.52 25.21
C LEU A 263 24.57 -20.20 24.91
N GLU A 264 24.96 -21.20 25.70
CA GLU A 264 26.26 -21.86 25.53
C GLU A 264 26.32 -22.67 24.21
N GLY A 265 27.46 -22.60 23.51
CA GLY A 265 27.69 -23.38 22.30
C GLY A 265 26.89 -22.94 21.06
N GLY A 266 26.20 -21.78 21.11
CA GLY A 266 25.47 -21.22 19.97
C GLY A 266 24.06 -21.81 19.75
N PHE A 267 23.58 -22.65 20.67
CA PHE A 267 22.23 -23.21 20.66
C PHE A 267 21.48 -22.77 21.93
N ILE A 268 20.14 -22.78 21.88
CA ILE A 268 19.32 -22.53 23.07
C ILE A 268 19.07 -23.86 23.76
N ASP A 269 19.45 -23.98 25.04
CA ASP A 269 19.00 -25.09 25.90
C ASP A 269 17.53 -24.85 26.32
N ILE A 270 16.59 -25.24 25.45
CA ILE A 270 15.15 -25.03 25.63
C ILE A 270 14.63 -25.70 26.91
N PRO A 271 14.96 -26.98 27.22
CA PRO A 271 14.52 -27.61 28.47
C PRO A 271 15.03 -26.86 29.71
N TYR A 272 16.27 -26.37 29.67
CA TYR A 272 16.83 -25.63 30.79
C TYR A 272 16.17 -24.25 30.95
N LEU A 273 15.88 -23.55 29.85
CA LEU A 273 15.19 -22.27 29.88
C LEU A 273 13.75 -22.41 30.39
N THR A 274 12.99 -23.35 29.84
CA THR A 274 11.56 -23.57 30.18
C THR A 274 11.39 -24.02 31.63
N GLY A 275 12.27 -24.91 32.12
CA GLY A 275 12.30 -25.36 33.51
C GLY A 275 12.80 -24.33 34.52
N HIS A 276 13.32 -23.18 34.09
CA HIS A 276 13.76 -22.11 35.00
C HIS A 276 12.57 -21.45 35.70
N GLU A 277 12.64 -21.32 37.02
CA GLU A 277 11.76 -20.42 37.76
C GLU A 277 12.61 -19.27 38.27
N PHE A 278 12.19 -18.02 38.00
CA PHE A 278 12.94 -16.87 38.48
C PHE A 278 13.18 -16.97 39.98
N GLY A 279 14.43 -16.71 40.39
CA GLY A 279 14.84 -16.81 41.78
C GLY A 279 14.18 -15.77 42.69
N ALA A 280 14.84 -15.46 43.81
CA ALA A 280 14.36 -14.46 44.77
C ALA A 280 14.00 -13.14 44.07
N ARG A 281 12.86 -12.53 44.45
CA ARG A 281 12.46 -11.21 43.93
C ARG A 281 13.61 -10.22 44.09
N LEU A 282 13.83 -9.39 43.07
CA LEU A 282 14.77 -8.29 43.16
C LEU A 282 14.45 -7.48 44.44
N PRO A 283 15.44 -7.23 45.32
CA PRO A 283 15.18 -6.52 46.57
C PRO A 283 14.56 -5.14 46.34
N ASN A 284 13.77 -4.66 47.31
CA ASN A 284 13.27 -3.30 47.25
C ASN A 284 14.41 -2.30 47.48
N VAL A 285 14.42 -1.21 46.70
CA VAL A 285 15.33 -0.09 46.94
C VAL A 285 14.88 0.66 48.19
N THR A 286 15.69 0.55 49.25
CA THR A 286 15.44 1.19 50.55
C THR A 286 15.92 2.64 50.55
N ALA A 287 15.46 3.44 51.53
CA ALA A 287 15.93 4.81 51.73
C ALA A 287 17.47 4.89 51.83
N LYS A 288 18.09 3.93 52.52
CA LYS A 288 19.55 3.81 52.63
C LYS A 288 20.26 3.65 51.28
N ILE A 289 19.65 2.92 50.34
CA ILE A 289 20.21 2.73 48.98
C ILE A 289 20.04 4.01 48.17
N LYS A 290 18.91 4.72 48.31
CA LYS A 290 18.70 6.02 47.66
C LYS A 290 19.66 7.08 48.17
N GLU A 291 19.86 7.16 49.48
CA GLU A 291 20.82 8.09 50.11
C GLU A 291 22.26 7.80 49.71
N ALA A 292 22.66 6.51 49.65
CA ALA A 292 24.00 6.12 49.21
C ALA A 292 24.27 6.41 47.72
N ASN A 293 23.22 6.61 46.91
CA ASN A 293 23.30 6.80 45.46
C ASN A 293 22.52 8.04 45.01
N GLU A 294 22.54 9.12 45.80
CA GLU A 294 21.72 10.33 45.58
C GLU A 294 21.96 10.97 44.19
N MET A 295 23.18 10.89 43.66
CA MET A 295 23.53 11.40 42.33
C MET A 295 23.21 10.43 41.18
N MET A 296 22.64 9.26 41.47
CA MET A 296 22.38 8.16 40.52
C MET A 296 20.96 7.57 40.67
N VAL A 297 20.01 8.35 41.17
CA VAL A 297 18.62 7.88 41.41
C VAL A 297 17.94 7.44 40.11
N ASP A 298 18.17 8.17 39.00
CA ASP A 298 17.62 7.78 37.69
C ASP A 298 18.21 6.44 37.21
N ALA A 299 19.52 6.25 37.40
CA ALA A 299 20.19 4.99 37.07
C ALA A 299 19.68 3.81 37.91
N LEU A 300 19.30 4.04 39.17
CA LEU A 300 18.67 3.02 40.03
C LEU A 300 17.31 2.57 39.48
N GLU A 301 16.49 3.50 39.01
CA GLU A 301 15.20 3.16 38.39
C GLU A 301 15.40 2.52 37.01
N ASP A 302 16.35 2.99 36.21
CA ASP A 302 16.73 2.38 34.94
C ASP A 302 17.23 0.94 35.11
N ALA A 303 18.06 0.66 36.11
CA ALA A 303 18.56 -0.69 36.37
C ALA A 303 17.43 -1.68 36.70
N LYS A 304 16.44 -1.25 37.51
CA LYS A 304 15.22 -2.03 37.77
C LYS A 304 14.40 -2.21 36.51
N LEU A 305 14.27 -1.18 35.69
CA LEU A 305 13.52 -1.23 34.44
C LEU A 305 14.14 -2.25 33.47
N GLN A 306 15.47 -2.27 33.35
CA GLN A 306 16.18 -3.26 32.54
C GLN A 306 15.99 -4.68 33.07
N TYR A 307 16.07 -4.90 34.39
CA TYR A 307 15.79 -6.23 34.98
C TYR A 307 14.33 -6.66 34.77
N LYS A 308 13.36 -5.74 34.93
CA LYS A 308 11.95 -6.00 34.63
C LYS A 308 11.74 -6.36 33.15
N LYS A 309 12.43 -5.67 32.24
CA LYS A 309 12.43 -5.96 30.80
C LYS A 309 12.98 -7.37 30.52
N TYR A 310 14.10 -7.76 31.13
CA TYR A 310 14.63 -9.13 31.06
C TYR A 310 13.55 -10.17 31.44
N LYS A 311 12.93 -10.04 32.62
CA LYS A 311 11.90 -10.99 33.07
C LYS A 311 10.73 -11.07 32.09
N SER A 312 10.21 -9.91 31.70
CA SER A 312 9.09 -9.83 30.76
C SER A 312 9.39 -10.47 29.41
N LEU A 313 10.62 -10.35 28.91
CA LEU A 313 11.02 -10.97 27.64
C LEU A 313 11.17 -12.48 27.77
N ILE A 314 11.75 -12.98 28.87
CA ILE A 314 11.86 -14.43 29.11
C ILE A 314 10.49 -15.06 29.34
N ASP A 315 9.60 -14.42 30.10
CA ASP A 315 8.22 -14.87 30.29
C ASP A 315 7.50 -14.95 28.94
N LYS A 316 7.64 -13.91 28.10
CA LYS A 316 7.09 -13.89 26.74
C LYS A 316 7.64 -15.03 25.88
N VAL A 317 8.93 -15.31 25.94
CA VAL A 317 9.54 -16.42 25.19
C VAL A 317 8.94 -17.76 25.61
N LYS A 318 8.77 -17.98 26.93
CA LYS A 318 8.16 -19.20 27.45
C LYS A 318 6.69 -19.34 27.06
N SER A 319 5.90 -18.26 27.13
CA SER A 319 4.48 -18.31 26.79
C SER A 319 4.23 -18.45 25.29
N ASP A 320 4.91 -17.63 24.49
CA ASP A 320 4.57 -17.44 23.08
C ASP A 320 5.26 -18.47 22.16
N TYR A 321 6.43 -18.99 22.56
CA TYR A 321 7.26 -19.87 21.71
C TYR A 321 7.45 -21.27 22.28
N PHE A 322 7.53 -21.44 23.61
CA PHE A 322 7.90 -22.71 24.25
C PHE A 322 6.85 -23.23 25.25
N SER A 323 5.59 -22.83 25.08
CA SER A 323 4.49 -23.30 25.93
C SER A 323 4.05 -24.73 25.62
N ARG A 324 4.46 -25.26 24.46
CA ARG A 324 4.20 -26.62 24.01
C ARG A 324 5.45 -27.23 23.39
N GLU A 325 5.57 -28.54 23.50
CA GLU A 325 6.67 -29.30 22.90
C GLU A 325 6.55 -29.37 21.38
N ALA A 326 7.68 -29.53 20.70
CA ALA A 326 7.75 -29.57 19.23
C ALA A 326 6.87 -30.68 18.63
N ASP A 327 6.86 -31.87 19.25
CA ASP A 327 6.06 -33.00 18.76
C ASP A 327 4.56 -32.80 18.95
N ASP A 328 4.16 -32.10 20.01
CA ASP A 328 2.76 -31.72 20.24
C ASP A 328 2.29 -30.71 19.18
N LEU A 329 3.12 -29.73 18.84
CA LEU A 329 2.80 -28.76 17.77
C LEU A 329 2.64 -29.46 16.41
N LYS A 330 3.51 -30.42 16.08
CA LYS A 330 3.36 -31.22 14.85
C LYS A 330 2.04 -32.01 14.85
N ALA A 331 1.68 -32.62 15.98
CA ALA A 331 0.43 -33.36 16.10
C ALA A 331 -0.78 -32.45 15.91
N ASP A 332 -0.78 -31.24 16.47
CA ASP A 332 -1.85 -30.26 16.25
C ASP A 332 -1.94 -29.84 14.78
N MET A 333 -0.79 -29.57 14.13
CA MET A 333 -0.77 -29.23 12.71
C MET A 333 -1.40 -30.33 11.85
N GLN A 334 -1.08 -31.60 12.12
CA GLN A 334 -1.70 -32.73 11.43
C GLN A 334 -3.21 -32.81 11.68
N GLN A 335 -3.68 -32.50 12.88
CA GLN A 335 -5.12 -32.44 13.19
C GLN A 335 -5.83 -31.28 12.46
N LEU A 336 -5.13 -30.18 12.20
CA LEU A 336 -5.67 -29.02 11.45
C LEU A 336 -5.66 -29.22 9.93
N ALA A 337 -4.84 -30.13 9.40
CA ALA A 337 -4.67 -30.33 7.95
C ALA A 337 -6.00 -30.53 7.17
N PRO A 338 -6.97 -31.36 7.63
CA PRO A 338 -8.25 -31.51 6.94
C PRO A 338 -9.06 -30.21 6.86
N ARG A 339 -8.98 -29.37 7.90
CA ARG A 339 -9.69 -28.09 7.99
C ARG A 339 -9.10 -27.06 7.03
N VAL A 340 -7.77 -27.01 6.93
CA VAL A 340 -7.05 -26.17 5.94
C VAL A 340 -7.41 -26.59 4.52
N LYS A 341 -7.48 -27.90 4.23
CA LYS A 341 -7.95 -28.42 2.93
C LYS A 341 -9.38 -27.98 2.61
N TYR A 342 -10.26 -28.02 3.62
CA TYR A 342 -11.65 -27.59 3.44
C TYR A 342 -11.76 -26.09 3.19
N LEU A 343 -11.01 -25.27 3.94
CA LEU A 343 -10.94 -23.82 3.71
C LEU A 343 -10.44 -23.50 2.29
N ALA A 344 -9.39 -24.17 1.83
CA ALA A 344 -8.89 -24.04 0.46
C ALA A 344 -9.96 -24.42 -0.58
N ARG A 345 -10.78 -25.45 -0.32
CA ARG A 345 -11.91 -25.82 -1.17
C ARG A 345 -12.96 -24.70 -1.24
N ILE A 346 -13.38 -24.14 -0.11
CA ILE A 346 -14.37 -23.04 -0.09
C ILE A 346 -13.87 -21.85 -0.90
N VAL A 347 -12.60 -21.47 -0.75
CA VAL A 347 -12.02 -20.35 -1.52
C VAL A 347 -12.02 -20.67 -3.02
N LYS A 348 -11.74 -21.91 -3.42
CA LYS A 348 -11.84 -22.35 -4.84
C LYS A 348 -13.28 -22.27 -5.36
N ASP A 349 -14.26 -22.67 -4.54
CA ASP A 349 -15.68 -22.59 -4.89
C ASP A 349 -16.12 -21.12 -5.04
N VAL A 350 -15.68 -20.22 -4.15
CA VAL A 350 -15.85 -18.76 -4.27
C VAL A 350 -15.22 -18.23 -5.56
N MET A 351 -13.98 -18.62 -5.87
CA MET A 351 -13.31 -18.19 -7.11
C MET A 351 -14.10 -18.58 -8.36
N SER A 352 -14.58 -19.83 -8.42
CA SER A 352 -15.36 -20.36 -9.53
C SER A 352 -16.67 -19.59 -9.71
N GLU A 353 -17.42 -19.43 -8.62
CA GLU A 353 -18.72 -18.75 -8.63
C GLU A 353 -18.57 -17.25 -8.92
N PHE A 354 -17.54 -16.62 -8.38
CA PHE A 354 -17.26 -15.21 -8.62
C PHE A 354 -16.92 -14.95 -10.08
N ASN A 355 -16.08 -15.82 -10.67
CA ASN A 355 -15.80 -15.78 -12.10
C ASN A 355 -17.07 -15.97 -12.93
N ARG A 356 -17.93 -16.93 -12.59
CA ARG A 356 -19.22 -17.15 -13.28
C ARG A 356 -20.10 -15.91 -13.27
N LYS A 357 -20.24 -15.25 -12.10
CA LYS A 357 -20.98 -14.00 -11.96
C LYS A 357 -20.38 -12.86 -12.77
N LYS A 358 -19.05 -12.68 -12.72
CA LYS A 358 -18.35 -11.69 -13.55
C LYS A 358 -18.60 -11.91 -15.04
N ARG A 359 -18.54 -13.17 -15.51
CA ARG A 359 -18.88 -13.53 -16.90
C ARG A 359 -20.32 -13.20 -17.27
N SER A 360 -21.29 -13.52 -16.42
CA SER A 360 -22.71 -13.23 -16.70
C SER A 360 -23.00 -11.73 -16.87
N LYS A 361 -22.17 -10.87 -16.28
CA LYS A 361 -22.27 -9.40 -16.37
C LYS A 361 -21.33 -8.79 -17.41
N ASN A 362 -20.56 -9.60 -18.14
CA ASN A 362 -19.51 -9.14 -19.07
C ASN A 362 -18.54 -8.14 -18.43
N ILE A 363 -18.12 -8.40 -17.19
CA ILE A 363 -17.16 -7.55 -16.47
C ILE A 363 -15.85 -8.27 -16.21
N LEU A 364 -14.76 -7.50 -16.19
CA LEU A 364 -13.42 -7.95 -15.80
C LEU A 364 -12.81 -6.99 -14.79
N ASP A 365 -12.00 -7.51 -13.88
CA ASP A 365 -11.17 -6.72 -12.98
C ASP A 365 -9.68 -6.72 -13.38
N PHE A 366 -8.82 -6.08 -12.58
CA PHE A 366 -7.39 -6.03 -12.87
C PHE A 366 -6.69 -7.38 -12.69
N SER A 367 -7.15 -8.20 -11.75
CA SER A 367 -6.58 -9.53 -11.53
C SER A 367 -6.91 -10.46 -12.70
N ASP A 368 -8.13 -10.37 -13.23
CA ASP A 368 -8.57 -11.02 -14.46
C ASP A 368 -7.65 -10.67 -15.63
N TYR A 369 -7.21 -9.42 -15.74
CA TYR A 369 -6.29 -9.03 -16.82
C TYR A 369 -4.99 -9.82 -16.76
N GLU A 370 -4.40 -9.94 -15.57
CA GLU A 370 -3.14 -10.66 -15.41
C GLU A 370 -3.31 -12.16 -15.65
N HIS A 371 -4.36 -12.78 -15.07
CA HIS A 371 -4.62 -14.22 -15.22
C HIS A 371 -5.01 -14.61 -16.65
N PHE A 372 -5.83 -13.82 -17.33
CA PHE A 372 -6.19 -14.09 -18.72
C PHE A 372 -5.02 -13.81 -19.67
N ALA A 373 -4.19 -12.83 -19.37
CA ALA A 373 -2.93 -12.66 -20.10
C ALA A 373 -2.03 -13.89 -19.96
N LEU A 374 -1.88 -14.43 -18.74
CA LEU A 374 -1.14 -15.69 -18.55
C LEU A 374 -1.77 -16.84 -19.33
N GLN A 375 -3.09 -17.03 -19.28
CA GLN A 375 -3.77 -18.08 -20.04
C GLN A 375 -3.53 -17.96 -21.56
N ILE A 376 -3.45 -16.74 -22.11
CA ILE A 376 -3.08 -16.53 -23.52
C ILE A 376 -1.61 -16.88 -23.78
N LEU A 377 -0.72 -16.55 -22.84
CA LEU A 377 0.73 -16.62 -23.00
C LEU A 377 1.33 -17.98 -22.61
N THR A 378 0.55 -18.88 -22.02
CA THR A 378 1.03 -20.20 -21.57
C THR A 378 0.19 -21.35 -22.11
N ASN A 379 0.85 -22.45 -22.46
CA ASN A 379 0.21 -23.73 -22.73
C ASN A 379 -0.18 -24.44 -21.42
N GLU A 380 -0.92 -25.56 -21.51
CA GLU A 380 -1.36 -26.35 -20.34
C GLU A 380 -0.19 -26.86 -19.47
N ASP A 381 0.99 -27.08 -20.06
CA ASP A 381 2.21 -27.50 -19.36
C ASP A 381 2.98 -26.34 -18.71
N GLY A 382 2.49 -25.10 -18.84
CA GLY A 382 3.12 -23.89 -18.33
C GLY A 382 4.26 -23.33 -19.19
N SER A 383 4.53 -23.93 -20.36
CA SER A 383 5.45 -23.41 -21.35
C SER A 383 4.86 -22.22 -22.11
N PRO A 384 5.69 -21.33 -22.70
CA PRO A 384 5.21 -20.22 -23.52
C PRO A 384 4.37 -20.68 -24.72
N SER A 385 3.25 -20.03 -24.98
CA SER A 385 2.37 -20.31 -26.13
C SER A 385 2.95 -19.76 -27.45
N GLU A 386 2.36 -20.15 -28.59
CA GLU A 386 2.72 -19.56 -29.89
C GLU A 386 2.53 -18.04 -29.94
N ILE A 387 1.52 -17.53 -29.22
CA ILE A 387 1.27 -16.09 -29.07
C ILE A 387 2.41 -15.45 -28.30
N ALA A 388 2.86 -16.07 -27.19
CA ALA A 388 4.01 -15.60 -26.44
C ALA A 388 5.28 -15.56 -27.30
N GLU A 389 5.52 -16.56 -28.15
CA GLU A 389 6.64 -16.57 -29.10
C GLU A 389 6.54 -15.44 -30.14
N SER A 390 5.34 -15.09 -30.59
CA SER A 390 5.13 -13.92 -31.46
C SER A 390 5.55 -12.62 -30.76
N TYR A 391 5.18 -12.44 -29.48
CA TYR A 391 5.59 -11.28 -28.68
C TYR A 391 7.10 -11.26 -28.41
N ARG A 392 7.71 -12.42 -28.15
CA ARG A 392 9.17 -12.57 -28.02
C ARG A 392 9.92 -12.11 -29.27
N GLN A 393 9.41 -12.48 -30.45
CA GLN A 393 10.00 -12.04 -31.72
C GLN A 393 9.71 -10.57 -32.02
N HIS A 394 8.58 -10.06 -31.53
CA HIS A 394 8.17 -8.68 -31.76
C HIS A 394 8.98 -7.70 -30.93
N PHE A 395 9.11 -7.94 -29.62
CA PHE A 395 9.82 -7.06 -28.69
C PHE A 395 11.33 -7.29 -28.74
N GLN A 396 12.06 -6.28 -29.20
CA GLN A 396 13.52 -6.28 -29.16
C GLN A 396 14.03 -6.08 -27.73
N GLU A 397 13.27 -5.38 -26.90
CA GLU A 397 13.61 -5.16 -25.49
C GLU A 397 12.35 -4.84 -24.67
N ILE A 398 12.35 -5.31 -23.42
CA ILE A 398 11.30 -5.05 -22.42
C ILE A 398 11.92 -4.22 -21.29
N LEU A 399 11.37 -3.04 -21.03
CA LEU A 399 11.81 -2.12 -20.00
C LEU A 399 10.75 -2.05 -18.89
N VAL A 400 11.15 -2.31 -17.65
CA VAL A 400 10.26 -2.28 -16.49
C VAL A 400 10.78 -1.26 -15.48
N ASP A 401 9.97 -0.23 -15.23
CA ASP A 401 10.20 0.79 -14.20
C ASP A 401 9.51 0.39 -12.88
N GLU A 402 10.09 0.81 -11.75
CA GLU A 402 9.68 0.44 -10.40
C GLU A 402 9.53 -1.08 -10.20
N TYR A 403 10.53 -1.84 -10.67
CA TYR A 403 10.50 -3.31 -10.66
C TYR A 403 10.33 -3.92 -9.26
N GLN A 404 10.69 -3.21 -8.19
CA GLN A 404 10.47 -3.66 -6.80
C GLN A 404 8.99 -3.81 -6.40
N ASP A 405 8.07 -3.25 -7.20
CA ASP A 405 6.62 -3.29 -6.96
C ASP A 405 5.90 -4.32 -7.84
N THR A 406 6.68 -5.19 -8.50
CA THR A 406 6.18 -6.31 -9.33
C THR A 406 5.69 -7.46 -8.45
N ASN A 407 4.57 -8.09 -8.82
CA ASN A 407 4.09 -9.32 -8.18
C ASN A 407 4.52 -10.59 -8.95
N ARG A 408 4.29 -11.78 -8.39
CA ARG A 408 4.68 -13.06 -9.03
C ARG A 408 3.95 -13.34 -10.35
N VAL A 409 2.70 -12.90 -10.50
CA VAL A 409 1.90 -13.05 -11.73
C VAL A 409 2.52 -12.21 -12.85
N GLN A 410 2.81 -10.94 -12.56
CA GLN A 410 3.44 -9.99 -13.46
C GLN A 410 4.83 -10.45 -13.91
N GLU A 411 5.66 -10.94 -12.99
CA GLU A 411 6.95 -11.54 -13.34
C GLU A 411 6.77 -12.75 -14.26
N LYS A 412 5.77 -13.60 -14.01
CA LYS A 412 5.50 -14.74 -14.90
C LYS A 412 5.09 -14.26 -16.30
N ILE A 413 4.25 -13.22 -16.42
CA ILE A 413 3.87 -12.62 -17.71
C ILE A 413 5.12 -12.12 -18.44
N LEU A 414 5.98 -11.34 -17.76
CA LEU A 414 7.23 -10.82 -18.33
C LEU A 414 8.15 -11.95 -18.78
N SER A 415 8.29 -13.02 -17.99
CA SER A 415 9.10 -14.19 -18.33
C SER A 415 8.58 -14.95 -19.55
N CYS A 416 7.26 -14.95 -19.78
CA CYS A 416 6.66 -15.58 -20.96
C CYS A 416 6.98 -14.80 -22.23
N ILE A 417 7.07 -13.47 -22.20
CA ILE A 417 7.30 -12.63 -23.38
C ILE A 417 8.75 -12.18 -23.59
N LYS A 418 9.63 -12.36 -22.59
CA LYS A 418 11.07 -12.07 -22.76
C LYS A 418 11.76 -13.14 -23.61
N THR A 419 12.75 -12.74 -24.40
CA THR A 419 13.61 -13.66 -25.14
C THR A 419 14.72 -14.17 -24.25
N GLY A 420 15.19 -15.39 -24.49
CA GLY A 420 16.37 -15.92 -23.80
C GLY A 420 16.20 -16.10 -22.30
N ASP A 421 17.27 -16.48 -21.63
CA ASP A 421 17.36 -16.53 -20.17
C ASP A 421 18.06 -15.27 -19.64
N GLU A 422 18.58 -15.29 -18.42
CA GLU A 422 19.19 -14.09 -17.82
C GLU A 422 20.52 -13.69 -18.48
N HIS A 423 21.27 -14.64 -19.05
CA HIS A 423 22.59 -14.37 -19.62
C HIS A 423 22.55 -13.91 -21.08
N ASN A 424 21.42 -14.09 -21.76
CA ASN A 424 21.23 -13.68 -23.16
C ASN A 424 19.89 -13.00 -23.43
N GLY A 425 19.19 -12.58 -22.38
CA GLY A 425 17.86 -12.00 -22.47
C GLY A 425 17.81 -10.52 -22.83
N ASN A 426 16.58 -10.01 -22.88
CA ASN A 426 16.23 -8.66 -23.31
C ASN A 426 15.39 -7.89 -22.28
N LEU A 427 15.47 -8.26 -21.00
CA LEU A 427 14.75 -7.60 -19.92
C LEU A 427 15.63 -6.56 -19.22
N PHE A 428 15.19 -5.30 -19.22
CA PHE A 428 15.82 -4.19 -18.52
C PHE A 428 14.92 -3.72 -17.38
N MET A 429 15.38 -3.90 -16.15
CA MET A 429 14.62 -3.61 -14.93
C MET A 429 15.29 -2.45 -14.20
N VAL A 430 14.51 -1.48 -13.75
CA VAL A 430 14.98 -0.38 -12.90
C VAL A 430 14.12 -0.31 -11.65
N GLY A 431 14.76 -0.15 -10.50
CA GLY A 431 14.03 -0.04 -9.24
C GLY A 431 14.92 0.15 -8.04
N ASP A 432 14.30 0.16 -6.86
CA ASP A 432 14.98 0.24 -5.57
C ASP A 432 14.18 -0.47 -4.49
N VAL A 433 14.71 -1.57 -3.93
CA VAL A 433 14.03 -2.32 -2.85
C VAL A 433 13.73 -1.44 -1.65
N LYS A 434 14.57 -0.43 -1.36
CA LYS A 434 14.36 0.53 -0.27
C LYS A 434 13.10 1.37 -0.43
N GLN A 435 12.51 1.37 -1.63
CA GLN A 435 11.28 2.09 -1.99
C GLN A 435 10.08 1.15 -2.18
N SER A 436 10.21 -0.15 -1.94
CA SER A 436 9.09 -1.09 -2.02
C SER A 436 8.11 -0.86 -0.88
N ILE A 437 6.93 -0.33 -1.21
CA ILE A 437 5.88 0.03 -0.24
C ILE A 437 4.51 -0.57 -0.57
N TYR A 438 4.42 -1.40 -1.61
CA TYR A 438 3.16 -1.97 -2.12
C TYR A 438 2.93 -3.44 -1.75
N LYS A 439 3.57 -3.94 -0.68
CA LYS A 439 3.35 -5.32 -0.17
C LYS A 439 1.87 -5.61 0.16
N PHE A 440 1.11 -4.60 0.59
CA PHE A 440 -0.34 -4.71 0.82
C PHE A 440 -1.16 -4.91 -0.47
N ARG A 441 -0.56 -4.64 -1.64
CA ARG A 441 -1.09 -4.98 -2.98
C ARG A 441 -0.41 -6.22 -3.57
N GLN A 442 0.23 -7.01 -2.72
CA GLN A 442 0.90 -8.27 -3.09
C GLN A 442 2.11 -8.09 -4.01
N ALA A 443 2.74 -6.91 -4.02
CA ALA A 443 4.08 -6.77 -4.59
C ALA A 443 5.07 -7.63 -3.81
N ASP A 444 6.00 -8.27 -4.51
CA ASP A 444 6.98 -9.18 -3.92
C ASP A 444 8.42 -8.66 -4.13
N PRO A 445 8.97 -7.90 -3.16
CA PRO A 445 10.33 -7.34 -3.27
C PRO A 445 11.42 -8.42 -3.32
N SER A 446 11.13 -9.65 -2.89
CA SER A 446 12.10 -10.76 -2.98
C SER A 446 12.50 -11.04 -4.42
N LEU A 447 11.61 -10.82 -5.40
CA LEU A 447 11.93 -10.91 -6.83
C LEU A 447 13.09 -9.99 -7.24
N PHE A 448 13.13 -8.78 -6.68
CA PHE A 448 14.22 -7.85 -6.90
C PHE A 448 15.47 -8.30 -6.15
N ILE A 449 15.35 -8.62 -4.85
CA ILE A 449 16.47 -9.00 -3.99
C ILE A 449 17.21 -10.23 -4.54
N GLU A 450 16.48 -11.27 -4.94
CA GLU A 450 17.03 -12.49 -5.52
C GLU A 450 17.82 -12.22 -6.81
N LYS A 451 17.27 -11.38 -7.71
CA LYS A 451 17.99 -10.97 -8.95
C LYS A 451 19.20 -10.09 -8.61
N TYR A 452 19.10 -9.19 -7.65
CA TYR A 452 20.20 -8.32 -7.20
C TYR A 452 21.39 -9.10 -6.63
N GLN A 453 21.11 -10.18 -5.89
CA GLN A 453 22.13 -11.07 -5.33
C GLN A 453 22.71 -12.03 -6.37
N ARG A 454 21.90 -12.49 -7.33
CA ARG A 454 22.31 -13.41 -8.40
C ARG A 454 23.10 -12.72 -9.51
N PHE A 455 22.74 -11.49 -9.89
CA PHE A 455 23.37 -10.75 -11.00
C PHE A 455 24.71 -10.16 -10.57
N THR A 456 25.67 -10.10 -11.51
CA THR A 456 27.03 -9.60 -11.27
C THR A 456 27.26 -8.27 -11.99
N ILE A 457 28.23 -7.48 -11.52
CA ILE A 457 28.57 -6.19 -12.15
C ILE A 457 29.13 -6.42 -13.57
N ASP A 458 29.97 -7.44 -13.76
CA ASP A 458 30.56 -7.76 -15.05
C ASP A 458 29.55 -8.44 -16.00
N GLY A 459 28.60 -9.19 -15.44
CA GLY A 459 27.56 -9.88 -16.19
C GLY A 459 27.95 -11.26 -16.71
N ASP A 460 29.01 -11.87 -16.17
CA ASP A 460 29.52 -13.17 -16.63
C ASP A 460 28.61 -14.32 -16.18
N GLY A 461 28.03 -15.04 -17.14
CA GLY A 461 27.22 -16.24 -16.89
C GLY A 461 25.85 -16.00 -16.23
N THR A 462 25.44 -14.75 -16.06
CA THR A 462 24.18 -14.32 -15.44
C THR A 462 23.75 -12.95 -15.99
N GLY A 463 22.68 -12.35 -15.46
CA GLY A 463 22.31 -10.97 -15.76
C GLY A 463 23.31 -9.95 -15.21
N ARG A 464 23.28 -8.73 -15.75
CA ARG A 464 24.16 -7.64 -15.33
C ARG A 464 23.47 -6.77 -14.29
N ARG A 465 24.17 -6.46 -13.20
CA ARG A 465 23.74 -5.50 -12.18
C ARG A 465 24.46 -4.17 -12.34
N ILE A 466 23.74 -3.06 -12.21
CA ILE A 466 24.31 -1.70 -12.26
C ILE A 466 23.73 -0.88 -11.11
N ASP A 467 24.61 -0.32 -10.27
CA ASP A 467 24.23 0.42 -9.06
C ASP A 467 24.33 1.94 -9.31
N LEU A 468 23.21 2.67 -9.15
CA LEU A 468 23.16 4.13 -9.28
C LEU A 468 22.99 4.79 -7.90
N SER A 469 24.07 5.36 -7.38
CA SER A 469 24.12 5.90 -6.01
C SER A 469 24.15 7.44 -5.92
N GLN A 470 24.53 8.14 -7.00
CA GLN A 470 24.52 9.60 -7.05
C GLN A 470 23.10 10.15 -7.15
N ASN A 471 22.76 11.14 -6.32
CA ASN A 471 21.46 11.81 -6.24
C ASN A 471 21.55 13.22 -6.84
N PHE A 472 20.68 13.49 -7.81
CA PHE A 472 20.59 14.76 -8.53
C PHE A 472 19.32 15.56 -8.16
N ARG A 473 18.64 15.18 -7.06
CA ARG A 473 17.34 15.72 -6.67
C ARG A 473 17.43 16.63 -5.44
N SER A 474 18.17 16.21 -4.42
CA SER A 474 18.09 16.77 -3.08
C SER A 474 19.41 17.43 -2.64
N ARG A 475 19.31 18.38 -1.71
CA ARG A 475 20.47 18.97 -1.04
C ARG A 475 21.17 17.96 -0.12
N LYS A 476 22.43 18.25 0.22
CA LYS A 476 23.31 17.38 1.00
C LYS A 476 22.72 17.00 2.36
N GLU A 477 22.05 17.94 3.03
CA GLU A 477 21.50 17.80 4.38
C GLU A 477 20.41 16.71 4.42
N VAL A 478 19.53 16.70 3.41
CA VAL A 478 18.49 15.65 3.27
C VAL A 478 19.15 14.29 3.10
N LEU A 479 20.19 14.19 2.28
CA LEU A 479 20.90 12.93 2.02
C LEU A 479 21.65 12.45 3.26
N SER A 480 22.38 13.33 3.94
CA SER A 480 23.13 12.98 5.15
C SER A 480 22.22 12.54 6.29
N THR A 481 21.10 13.22 6.50
CA THR A 481 20.12 12.84 7.53
C THR A 481 19.46 11.51 7.20
N THR A 482 19.07 11.31 5.93
CA THR A 482 18.51 10.03 5.45
C THR A 482 19.50 8.89 5.66
N ASN A 483 20.76 9.06 5.21
CA ASN A 483 21.81 8.06 5.38
C ASN A 483 22.08 7.76 6.86
N TYR A 484 22.10 8.78 7.72
CA TYR A 484 22.31 8.61 9.15
C TYR A 484 21.20 7.76 9.79
N ILE A 485 19.93 8.06 9.49
CA ILE A 485 18.79 7.33 10.04
C ILE A 485 18.81 5.87 9.57
N PHE A 486 18.87 5.63 8.25
CA PHE A 486 18.75 4.28 7.72
C PHE A 486 19.97 3.39 7.99
N LYS A 487 21.16 3.97 8.16
CA LYS A 487 22.34 3.21 8.62
C LYS A 487 22.16 2.56 10.00
N HIS A 488 21.30 3.11 10.85
CA HIS A 488 21.02 2.58 12.20
C HIS A 488 19.70 1.81 12.29
N MET A 489 18.84 1.87 11.27
CA MET A 489 17.48 1.32 11.32
C MET A 489 17.19 0.23 10.28
N MET A 490 17.98 0.12 9.20
CA MET A 490 17.69 -0.75 8.06
C MET A 490 18.79 -1.80 7.85
N ASP A 491 18.45 -3.05 8.18
CA ASP A 491 19.25 -4.25 7.96
C ASP A 491 18.41 -5.37 7.32
N GLU A 492 19.01 -6.55 7.11
CA GLU A 492 18.32 -7.69 6.52
C GLU A 492 17.13 -8.20 7.36
N GLN A 493 17.10 -7.96 8.67
CA GLN A 493 16.04 -8.47 9.56
C GLN A 493 14.83 -7.54 9.64
N VAL A 494 15.06 -6.23 9.69
CA VAL A 494 14.00 -5.22 9.86
C VAL A 494 13.57 -4.63 8.52
N GLY A 495 14.52 -4.44 7.59
CA GLY A 495 14.30 -3.78 6.30
C GLY A 495 14.45 -4.69 5.08
N GLU A 496 14.69 -5.99 5.26
CA GLU A 496 14.95 -7.00 4.22
C GLU A 496 16.23 -6.74 3.37
N VAL A 497 16.88 -5.58 3.55
CA VAL A 497 18.08 -5.13 2.83
C VAL A 497 19.00 -4.35 3.77
N LYS A 498 20.31 -4.62 3.66
CA LYS A 498 21.33 -3.88 4.40
C LYS A 498 21.60 -2.50 3.83
N TYR A 499 21.61 -1.47 4.68
CA TYR A 499 21.97 -0.11 4.29
C TYR A 499 23.50 0.12 4.35
N ASP A 500 24.23 -0.46 3.39
CA ASP A 500 25.70 -0.38 3.28
C ASP A 500 26.18 0.84 2.46
N GLU A 501 27.49 0.91 2.14
CA GLU A 501 28.06 2.00 1.33
C GLU A 501 27.50 2.04 -0.11
N ALA A 502 27.14 0.89 -0.69
CA ALA A 502 26.56 0.83 -2.03
C ALA A 502 25.10 1.34 -2.03
N ALA A 503 24.36 1.13 -0.93
CA ALA A 503 22.98 1.56 -0.76
C ALA A 503 22.81 3.05 -0.39
N GLN A 504 23.87 3.72 0.08
CA GLN A 504 23.85 5.11 0.51
C GLN A 504 23.57 6.10 -0.63
N LEU A 505 22.99 7.25 -0.25
CA LEU A 505 22.73 8.36 -1.15
C LEU A 505 23.94 9.30 -1.21
N TYR A 506 24.49 9.52 -2.41
CA TYR A 506 25.64 10.42 -2.61
C TYR A 506 25.21 11.70 -3.29
N TYR A 507 25.72 12.84 -2.82
CA TYR A 507 25.38 14.14 -3.40
C TYR A 507 25.95 14.31 -4.81
N GLY A 508 25.10 14.64 -5.78
CA GLY A 508 25.48 14.95 -7.16
C GLY A 508 24.69 16.10 -7.78
N ALA A 509 23.76 16.71 -7.04
CA ALA A 509 22.93 17.81 -7.52
C ALA A 509 23.72 19.14 -7.53
N PRO A 510 23.45 20.05 -8.49
CA PRO A 510 24.15 21.33 -8.60
C PRO A 510 23.49 22.43 -7.74
N TYR A 511 23.24 22.15 -6.45
CA TYR A 511 22.80 23.19 -5.52
C TYR A 511 23.98 24.06 -5.09
N ASP A 512 23.68 25.26 -4.60
CA ASP A 512 24.67 26.11 -3.95
C ASP A 512 25.09 25.56 -2.59
N GLU A 513 26.26 25.98 -2.11
CA GLU A 513 26.86 25.56 -0.83
C GLU A 513 26.20 26.23 0.41
N SER A 514 24.98 26.76 0.26
CA SER A 514 24.21 27.33 1.36
C SER A 514 23.65 26.22 2.25
N ASP A 515 23.84 26.36 3.55
CA ASP A 515 23.38 25.38 4.55
C ASP A 515 21.86 25.49 4.79
N HIS A 516 21.17 24.36 4.69
CA HIS A 516 19.73 24.24 4.91
C HIS A 516 19.42 23.02 5.80
N PRO A 517 19.50 23.16 7.14
CA PRO A 517 19.38 22.02 8.03
C PRO A 517 17.98 21.41 8.02
N VAL A 518 17.94 20.08 8.13
CA VAL A 518 16.69 19.33 8.36
C VAL A 518 16.24 19.58 9.80
N ASN A 519 14.99 20.02 9.98
CA ASN A 519 14.43 20.34 11.29
C ASN A 519 13.57 19.18 11.81
N LEU A 520 13.78 18.79 13.07
CA LEU A 520 12.87 17.94 13.83
C LEU A 520 12.12 18.81 14.84
N LYS A 521 10.79 18.82 14.77
CA LYS A 521 9.92 19.50 15.73
C LYS A 521 9.20 18.44 16.54
N VAL A 522 9.42 18.45 17.86
CA VAL A 522 8.75 17.54 18.80
C VAL A 522 7.72 18.36 19.55
N LEU A 523 6.44 18.06 19.34
CA LEU A 523 5.35 18.67 20.08
C LEU A 523 5.10 17.85 21.35
N VAL A 524 5.00 18.54 22.48
CA VAL A 524 4.56 17.97 23.74
C VAL A 524 3.11 18.38 23.92
N GLU A 525 2.22 17.40 23.98
CA GLU A 525 0.80 17.66 24.21
C GLU A 525 0.63 18.44 25.51
N ALA A 526 -0.03 19.59 25.41
CA ALA A 526 -0.37 20.35 26.60
C ALA A 526 -1.44 19.59 27.39
N ASP A 527 -1.31 19.54 28.72
CA ASP A 527 -2.35 18.99 29.59
C ASP A 527 -3.70 19.68 29.28
N GLN A 528 -4.81 18.93 29.42
CA GLN A 528 -6.18 19.39 29.08
C GLN A 528 -6.62 20.68 29.81
N GLU A 529 -5.90 21.13 30.84
CA GLU A 529 -6.13 22.42 31.50
C GLU A 529 -5.69 23.63 30.66
N HIS A 530 -4.89 23.43 29.61
CA HIS A 530 -4.25 24.50 28.83
C HIS A 530 -4.71 24.60 27.36
N SER A 531 -5.50 23.64 26.88
CA SER A 531 -6.00 23.62 25.49
C SER A 531 -7.25 22.77 25.37
N ASP A 532 -8.27 23.31 24.69
CA ASP A 532 -9.48 22.56 24.32
C ASP A 532 -9.25 21.65 23.10
N LEU A 533 -8.08 21.76 22.44
CA LEU A 533 -7.72 20.99 21.27
C LEU A 533 -7.04 19.68 21.65
N THR A 534 -7.41 18.60 20.96
CA THR A 534 -6.69 17.32 21.03
C THR A 534 -5.25 17.46 20.50
N GLY A 535 -4.32 16.60 20.92
CA GLY A 535 -2.94 16.62 20.39
C GLY A 535 -2.87 16.60 18.85
N SER A 536 -3.78 15.87 18.19
CA SER A 536 -3.92 15.83 16.73
C SER A 536 -4.32 17.16 16.09
N GLU A 537 -5.20 17.93 16.74
CA GLU A 537 -5.60 19.26 16.27
C GLU A 537 -4.49 20.29 16.53
N GLN A 538 -3.81 20.20 17.67
CA GLN A 538 -2.65 21.03 17.99
C GLN A 538 -1.54 20.86 16.94
N GLU A 539 -1.26 19.61 16.53
CA GLU A 539 -0.30 19.32 15.45
C GLU A 539 -0.73 19.95 14.12
N ALA A 540 -2.01 19.84 13.74
CA ALA A 540 -2.51 20.43 12.49
C ALA A 540 -2.37 21.95 12.48
N HIS A 541 -2.68 22.62 13.60
CA HIS A 541 -2.48 24.06 13.77
C HIS A 541 -0.99 24.45 13.67
N PHE A 542 -0.11 23.70 14.33
CA PHE A 542 1.33 23.94 14.26
C PHE A 542 1.86 23.80 12.82
N ILE A 543 1.41 22.80 12.06
CA ILE A 543 1.78 22.62 10.66
C ILE A 543 1.38 23.85 9.82
N VAL A 544 0.18 24.39 10.03
CA VAL A 544 -0.27 25.62 9.36
C VAL A 544 0.67 26.80 9.67
N GLU A 545 1.10 26.95 10.92
CA GLU A 545 2.08 27.99 11.30
C GLU A 545 3.43 27.79 10.58
N GLN A 546 3.91 26.54 10.48
CA GLN A 546 5.14 26.25 9.74
C GLN A 546 4.99 26.58 8.24
N VAL A 547 3.83 26.32 7.64
CA VAL A 547 3.57 26.69 6.23
C VAL A 547 3.63 28.20 6.04
N LYS A 548 3.03 28.98 6.94
CA LYS A 548 3.09 30.45 6.89
C LYS A 548 4.53 30.96 7.02
N ASP A 549 5.29 30.42 7.97
CA ASP A 549 6.71 30.77 8.16
C ASP A 549 7.55 30.47 6.91
N ILE A 550 7.32 29.32 6.26
CA ILE A 550 8.02 28.96 5.03
C ILE A 550 7.73 29.96 3.90
N LEU A 551 6.48 30.38 3.74
CA LEU A 551 6.09 31.31 2.67
C LEU A 551 6.63 32.72 2.89
N GLU A 552 6.73 33.15 4.15
CA GLU A 552 7.24 34.47 4.49
C GLU A 552 8.77 34.56 4.41
N HIS A 553 9.48 33.52 4.89
CA HIS A 553 10.92 33.60 5.12
C HIS A 553 11.79 32.78 4.17
N GLN A 554 11.26 31.73 3.53
CA GLN A 554 12.07 30.78 2.77
C GLN A 554 12.09 31.06 1.27
N LYS A 555 13.23 30.71 0.64
CA LYS A 555 13.44 30.79 -0.81
C LYS A 555 13.74 29.42 -1.38
N VAL A 556 13.26 29.17 -2.59
CA VAL A 556 13.46 27.95 -3.37
C VAL A 556 14.48 28.22 -4.46
N TYR A 557 15.50 27.38 -4.57
CA TYR A 557 16.48 27.41 -5.66
C TYR A 557 15.94 26.67 -6.88
N ASP A 558 15.72 27.37 -7.99
CA ASP A 558 15.27 26.77 -9.24
C ASP A 558 16.47 26.32 -10.08
N MET A 559 16.66 25.00 -10.19
CA MET A 559 17.76 24.40 -10.95
C MET A 559 17.70 24.72 -12.46
N LYS A 560 16.54 25.09 -13.01
CA LYS A 560 16.41 25.43 -14.45
C LYS A 560 16.90 26.84 -14.74
N THR A 561 16.62 27.78 -13.84
CA THR A 561 17.02 29.19 -14.01
C THR A 561 18.33 29.51 -13.30
N GLY A 562 18.78 28.66 -12.38
CA GLY A 562 19.97 28.89 -11.55
C GLY A 562 19.79 30.03 -10.55
N SER A 563 18.57 30.31 -10.13
CA SER A 563 18.24 31.47 -9.28
C SER A 563 17.25 31.13 -8.17
N TYR A 564 17.31 31.89 -7.08
CA TYR A 564 16.33 31.81 -6.00
C TYR A 564 15.03 32.55 -6.32
N ARG A 565 13.91 31.97 -5.91
CA ARG A 565 12.59 32.61 -5.88
C ARG A 565 11.93 32.41 -4.51
N SER A 566 10.95 33.24 -4.18
CA SER A 566 10.13 33.01 -2.97
C SER A 566 9.41 31.66 -3.05
N ALA A 567 9.23 31.03 -1.90
CA ALA A 567 8.42 29.82 -1.77
C ALA A 567 6.96 30.10 -2.14
N THR A 568 6.29 29.10 -2.69
CA THR A 568 4.86 29.12 -3.00
C THR A 568 4.19 27.89 -2.41
N TYR A 569 2.86 27.89 -2.27
CA TYR A 569 2.13 26.72 -1.77
C TYR A 569 2.44 25.42 -2.53
N LYS A 570 2.75 25.52 -3.83
CA LYS A 570 3.09 24.36 -4.68
C LYS A 570 4.43 23.72 -4.34
N ASP A 571 5.29 24.41 -3.59
CA ASP A 571 6.60 23.91 -3.17
C ASP A 571 6.53 23.12 -1.85
N ILE A 572 5.40 23.16 -1.16
CA ILE A 572 5.21 22.57 0.16
C ILE A 572 4.33 21.32 0.00
N VAL A 573 4.82 20.20 0.51
CA VAL A 573 4.08 18.93 0.55
C VAL A 573 4.11 18.40 1.98
N ILE A 574 2.94 18.04 2.48
CA ILE A 574 2.77 17.36 3.77
C ILE A 574 2.56 15.88 3.48
N LEU A 575 3.42 15.02 4.04
CA LEU A 575 3.38 13.58 3.85
C LEU A 575 2.96 12.90 5.15
N GLU A 576 1.86 12.15 5.10
CA GLU A 576 1.35 11.38 6.22
C GLU A 576 1.33 9.88 5.87
N ARG A 577 1.42 9.03 6.89
CA ARG A 577 1.39 7.56 6.70
C ARG A 577 0.00 7.07 6.27
N SER A 578 -1.05 7.70 6.78
CA SER A 578 -2.46 7.44 6.48
C SER A 578 -3.24 8.76 6.48
N PHE A 579 -4.47 8.76 5.96
CA PHE A 579 -5.33 9.95 5.92
C PHE A 579 -6.03 10.27 7.26
N GLY A 580 -5.62 9.65 8.38
CA GLY A 580 -6.30 9.80 9.66
C GLY A 580 -6.36 11.25 10.18
N GLN A 581 -5.37 12.08 9.82
CA GLN A 581 -5.27 13.50 10.19
C GLN A 581 -5.80 14.45 9.10
N ALA A 582 -6.22 13.92 7.95
CA ALA A 582 -6.60 14.72 6.78
C ALA A 582 -7.73 15.72 7.10
N ARG A 583 -8.71 15.30 7.90
CA ARG A 583 -9.83 16.16 8.32
C ARG A 583 -9.36 17.32 9.21
N ASN A 584 -8.49 17.03 10.18
CA ASN A 584 -7.95 18.03 11.10
C ASN A 584 -7.10 19.05 10.33
N LEU A 585 -6.25 18.58 9.41
CA LEU A 585 -5.47 19.44 8.52
C LEU A 585 -6.38 20.28 7.60
N GLN A 586 -7.39 19.67 6.95
CA GLN A 586 -8.32 20.41 6.11
C GLN A 586 -9.03 21.53 6.88
N GLN A 587 -9.48 21.26 8.10
CA GLN A 587 -10.13 22.26 8.94
C GLN A 587 -9.16 23.35 9.38
N ALA A 588 -7.95 23.01 9.84
CA ALA A 588 -6.94 23.97 10.27
C ALA A 588 -6.49 24.89 9.12
N PHE A 589 -6.24 24.34 7.93
CA PHE A 589 -5.91 25.11 6.74
C PHE A 589 -7.06 26.00 6.27
N LYS A 590 -8.31 25.49 6.33
CA LYS A 590 -9.52 26.26 6.00
C LYS A 590 -9.75 27.44 6.94
N ASN A 591 -9.50 27.27 8.24
CA ASN A 591 -9.65 28.35 9.23
C ASN A 591 -8.70 29.53 8.95
N GLU A 592 -7.59 29.29 8.26
CA GLU A 592 -6.57 30.28 7.93
C GLU A 592 -6.57 30.68 6.44
N ASP A 593 -7.62 30.32 5.71
CA ASP A 593 -7.79 30.60 4.27
C ASP A 593 -6.61 30.11 3.39
N ILE A 594 -5.95 29.02 3.79
CA ILE A 594 -4.83 28.43 3.05
C ILE A 594 -5.34 27.35 2.09
N PRO A 595 -4.99 27.40 0.78
CA PRO A 595 -5.36 26.36 -0.16
C PRO A 595 -4.66 25.05 0.19
N PHE A 596 -5.46 24.04 0.56
CA PHE A 596 -4.98 22.71 0.91
C PHE A 596 -5.75 21.66 0.11
N HIS A 597 -5.01 20.77 -0.54
CA HIS A 597 -5.57 19.74 -1.40
C HIS A 597 -5.15 18.36 -0.92
N VAL A 598 -6.12 17.52 -0.55
CA VAL A 598 -5.90 16.14 -0.13
C VAL A 598 -6.62 15.20 -1.09
N ASN A 599 -5.91 14.21 -1.61
CA ASN A 599 -6.48 13.12 -2.40
C ASN A 599 -7.11 12.03 -1.51
N SER A 600 -8.00 12.41 -0.58
CA SER A 600 -8.70 11.44 0.27
C SER A 600 -10.07 11.10 -0.31
N ARG A 601 -10.45 9.82 -0.23
CA ARG A 601 -11.83 9.36 -0.49
C ARG A 601 -12.70 9.51 0.77
N GLU A 602 -12.09 9.64 1.95
CA GLU A 602 -12.80 9.78 3.23
C GLU A 602 -13.40 11.17 3.37
N GLY A 603 -14.59 11.25 3.96
CA GLY A 603 -15.31 12.51 4.15
C GLY A 603 -16.08 13.02 2.94
N TYR A 604 -15.99 12.39 1.76
CA TYR A 604 -16.78 12.79 0.58
C TYR A 604 -18.29 12.75 0.87
N PHE A 605 -18.79 11.66 1.44
CA PHE A 605 -20.21 11.51 1.84
C PHE A 605 -20.56 12.28 3.11
N GLU A 606 -19.59 12.88 3.80
CA GLU A 606 -19.82 13.73 4.96
C GLU A 606 -20.04 15.20 4.57
N GLN A 607 -19.56 15.61 3.38
CA GLN A 607 -19.76 16.97 2.88
C GLN A 607 -21.25 17.30 2.81
N THR A 608 -21.61 18.49 3.27
CA THR A 608 -23.01 18.94 3.39
C THR A 608 -23.71 18.89 2.04
N GLU A 609 -23.00 19.26 0.98
CA GLU A 609 -23.48 19.29 -0.40
C GLU A 609 -23.76 17.86 -0.91
N VAL A 610 -22.88 16.91 -0.60
CA VAL A 610 -23.07 15.50 -0.99
C VAL A 610 -24.21 14.87 -0.20
N ARG A 611 -24.32 15.16 1.11
CA ARG A 611 -25.45 14.71 1.95
C ARG A 611 -26.78 15.25 1.47
N LEU A 612 -26.81 16.49 0.97
CA LEU A 612 -28.01 17.07 0.35
C LEU A 612 -28.43 16.27 -0.88
N VAL A 613 -27.49 16.00 -1.81
CA VAL A 613 -27.78 15.23 -3.03
C VAL A 613 -28.20 13.81 -2.70
N LEU A 614 -27.58 13.17 -1.70
CA LEU A 614 -27.99 11.85 -1.22
C LEU A 614 -29.40 11.89 -0.62
N SER A 615 -29.71 12.88 0.20
CA SER A 615 -31.04 13.06 0.79
C SER A 615 -32.10 13.27 -0.29
N PHE A 616 -31.77 14.05 -1.32
CA PHE A 616 -32.59 14.22 -2.52
C PHE A 616 -32.86 12.89 -3.24
N LEU A 617 -31.82 12.15 -3.60
CA LEU A 617 -31.96 10.87 -4.31
C LEU A 617 -32.75 9.84 -3.49
N ARG A 618 -32.49 9.74 -2.19
CA ARG A 618 -33.19 8.83 -1.28
C ARG A 618 -34.65 9.22 -1.06
N ALA A 619 -34.94 10.51 -0.89
CA ALA A 619 -36.31 10.99 -0.73
C ALA A 619 -37.15 10.79 -2.00
N ILE A 620 -36.54 10.88 -3.19
CA ILE A 620 -37.20 10.56 -4.46
C ILE A 620 -37.46 9.05 -4.58
N ASP A 621 -36.44 8.23 -4.33
CA ASP A 621 -36.54 6.77 -4.40
C ASP A 621 -37.62 6.25 -3.43
N ASN A 622 -37.59 6.73 -2.19
CA ASN A 622 -38.58 6.40 -1.18
C ASN A 622 -38.78 7.55 -0.17
N PRO A 623 -39.89 8.33 -0.27
CA PRO A 623 -40.15 9.45 0.63
C PRO A 623 -40.54 9.01 2.05
N LEU A 624 -40.73 7.71 2.32
CA LEU A 624 -40.99 7.20 3.67
C LEU A 624 -39.73 7.10 4.54
N GLN A 625 -38.58 7.55 4.04
CA GLN A 625 -37.34 7.61 4.80
C GLN A 625 -37.17 8.96 5.50
N ASP A 626 -37.68 9.06 6.73
CA ASP A 626 -37.76 10.30 7.52
C ASP A 626 -36.47 11.12 7.55
N ILE A 627 -35.31 10.49 7.78
CA ILE A 627 -34.01 11.18 7.86
C ILE A 627 -33.68 11.90 6.55
N TYR A 628 -33.87 11.24 5.41
CA TYR A 628 -33.54 11.82 4.10
C TYR A 628 -34.59 12.83 3.65
N LEU A 629 -35.86 12.57 3.91
CA LEU A 629 -36.94 13.51 3.62
C LEU A 629 -36.75 14.82 4.39
N VAL A 630 -36.56 14.73 5.72
CA VAL A 630 -36.35 15.90 6.58
C VAL A 630 -35.01 16.57 6.27
N GLY A 631 -33.97 15.79 5.94
CA GLY A 631 -32.68 16.32 5.47
C GLY A 631 -32.82 17.18 4.21
N LEU A 632 -33.64 16.75 3.25
CA LEU A 632 -33.97 17.54 2.07
C LEU A 632 -34.81 18.77 2.42
N MET A 633 -35.81 18.64 3.30
CA MET A 633 -36.64 19.77 3.74
C MET A 633 -35.82 20.87 4.43
N ARG A 634 -34.88 20.52 5.32
CA ARG A 634 -34.01 21.48 6.02
C ARG A 634 -32.88 22.05 5.16
N SER A 635 -32.74 21.57 3.92
CA SER A 635 -31.68 22.03 3.02
C SER A 635 -31.79 23.52 2.71
N VAL A 636 -30.70 24.07 2.19
CA VAL A 636 -30.66 25.46 1.69
C VAL A 636 -31.66 25.73 0.55
N ILE A 637 -32.19 24.69 -0.08
CA ILE A 637 -33.15 24.77 -1.18
C ILE A 637 -34.58 24.99 -0.66
N TYR A 638 -35.02 24.17 0.30
CA TYR A 638 -36.40 24.19 0.79
C TYR A 638 -36.59 24.91 2.13
N GLN A 639 -35.52 25.06 2.91
CA GLN A 639 -35.43 25.91 4.10
C GLN A 639 -36.57 25.73 5.11
N PHE A 640 -37.00 24.50 5.35
CA PHE A 640 -37.94 24.21 6.43
C PHE A 640 -37.27 24.41 7.79
N LYS A 641 -37.91 25.18 8.66
CA LYS A 641 -37.39 25.49 10.01
C LYS A 641 -37.75 24.38 11.00
N GLU A 642 -36.99 24.29 12.08
CA GLU A 642 -37.21 23.32 13.16
C GLU A 642 -38.62 23.45 13.75
N ASP A 643 -39.09 24.68 13.97
CA ASP A 643 -40.44 24.94 14.48
C ASP A 643 -41.53 24.47 13.51
N GLU A 644 -41.34 24.65 12.21
CA GLU A 644 -42.28 24.19 11.16
C GLU A 644 -42.37 22.66 11.16
N LEU A 645 -41.23 21.97 11.26
CA LEU A 645 -41.18 20.50 11.31
C LEU A 645 -41.82 19.95 12.59
N ALA A 646 -41.60 20.62 13.73
CA ALA A 646 -42.21 20.25 14.99
C ALA A 646 -43.74 20.42 14.95
N GLN A 647 -44.24 21.51 14.37
CA GLN A 647 -45.69 21.74 14.20
C GLN A 647 -46.35 20.62 13.39
N ILE A 648 -45.70 20.16 12.30
CA ILE A 648 -46.18 19.05 11.49
C ILE A 648 -46.28 17.76 12.34
N ARG A 649 -45.24 17.44 13.12
CA ARG A 649 -45.21 16.21 13.93
C ARG A 649 -46.18 16.24 15.11
N ILE A 650 -46.44 17.40 15.71
CA ILE A 650 -47.36 17.54 16.85
C ILE A 650 -48.79 17.17 16.48
N LEU A 651 -49.19 17.46 15.23
CA LEU A 651 -50.55 17.18 14.75
C LEU A 651 -50.81 15.68 14.59
N SER A 652 -49.76 14.90 14.29
CA SER A 652 -49.85 13.45 14.10
C SER A 652 -48.65 12.71 14.71
N PRO A 653 -48.55 12.68 16.05
CA PRO A 653 -47.37 12.18 16.77
C PRO A 653 -47.23 10.65 16.70
N ASN A 654 -48.30 9.95 16.29
CA ASN A 654 -48.35 8.49 16.22
C ASN A 654 -48.17 7.95 14.79
N ASP A 655 -47.90 8.81 13.81
CA ASP A 655 -47.61 8.36 12.44
C ASP A 655 -46.24 7.67 12.38
N ASP A 656 -46.19 6.53 11.72
CA ASP A 656 -44.95 5.75 11.55
C ASP A 656 -43.89 6.52 10.73
N TYR A 657 -44.32 7.37 9.79
CA TYR A 657 -43.44 8.12 8.90
C TYR A 657 -43.79 9.61 8.87
N PHE A 658 -42.77 10.46 8.80
CA PHE A 658 -42.93 11.91 8.70
C PHE A 658 -43.69 12.33 7.42
N TYR A 659 -43.55 11.57 6.33
CA TYR A 659 -44.32 11.79 5.11
C TYR A 659 -45.84 11.73 5.36
N GLN A 660 -46.31 10.79 6.19
CA GLN A 660 -47.72 10.70 6.57
C GLN A 660 -48.14 11.93 7.36
N SER A 661 -47.26 12.40 8.25
CA SER A 661 -47.51 13.61 9.04
C SER A 661 -47.65 14.86 8.17
N ILE A 662 -46.85 14.97 7.11
CA ILE A 662 -47.01 16.04 6.12
C ILE A 662 -48.39 15.95 5.45
N VAL A 663 -48.81 14.77 5.00
CA VAL A 663 -50.11 14.58 4.34
C VAL A 663 -51.26 14.90 5.28
N ASN A 664 -51.18 14.45 6.54
CA ASN A 664 -52.19 14.74 7.56
C ASN A 664 -52.25 16.24 7.86
N TYR A 665 -51.10 16.90 8.02
CA TYR A 665 -51.01 18.35 8.25
C TYR A 665 -51.60 19.17 7.09
N ILE A 666 -51.34 18.77 5.83
CA ILE A 666 -51.91 19.45 4.65
C ILE A 666 -53.45 19.38 4.62
N ASN A 667 -54.03 18.30 5.17
CA ASN A 667 -55.47 18.06 5.18
C ASN A 667 -56.18 18.59 6.43
N ASP A 668 -55.44 19.13 7.41
CA ASP A 668 -56.01 19.67 8.64
C ASP A 668 -56.48 21.12 8.46
N GLU A 669 -57.71 21.42 8.87
CA GLU A 669 -58.32 22.75 8.72
C GLU A 669 -57.68 23.81 9.63
N ALA A 670 -57.00 23.41 10.71
CA ALA A 670 -56.32 24.28 11.66
C ALA A 670 -54.82 24.47 11.36
N ALA A 671 -54.30 23.85 10.28
CA ALA A 671 -52.92 24.00 9.85
C ALA A 671 -52.60 25.43 9.36
N ASP A 672 -51.33 25.84 9.52
CA ASP A 672 -50.87 27.13 9.00
C ASP A 672 -50.87 27.11 7.47
N ALA A 673 -51.71 27.95 6.86
CA ALA A 673 -51.86 28.03 5.40
C ALA A 673 -50.54 28.29 4.66
N ILE A 674 -49.63 29.08 5.24
CA ILE A 674 -48.32 29.38 4.62
C ILE A 674 -47.47 28.12 4.59
N LEU A 675 -47.44 27.37 5.70
CA LEU A 675 -46.71 26.12 5.78
C LEU A 675 -47.32 25.04 4.89
N VAL A 676 -48.65 24.97 4.80
CA VAL A 676 -49.36 24.07 3.88
C VAL A 676 -48.99 24.34 2.43
N ASP A 677 -48.93 25.61 2.00
CA ASP A 677 -48.53 25.96 0.63
C ASP A 677 -47.08 25.57 0.35
N LYS A 678 -46.18 25.82 1.30
CA LYS A 678 -44.77 25.40 1.22
C LYS A 678 -44.63 23.87 1.10
N LEU A 679 -45.38 23.11 1.87
CA LEU A 679 -45.40 21.64 1.81
C LEU A 679 -45.97 21.12 0.48
N LYS A 680 -47.01 21.75 -0.06
CA LYS A 680 -47.57 21.38 -1.38
C LYS A 680 -46.57 21.62 -2.51
N MET A 681 -45.83 22.73 -2.48
CA MET A 681 -44.76 22.98 -3.45
C MET A 681 -43.67 21.91 -3.36
N PHE A 682 -43.20 21.62 -2.15
CA PHE A 682 -42.19 20.58 -1.92
C PHE A 682 -42.61 19.20 -2.41
N LEU A 683 -43.84 18.76 -2.10
CA LEU A 683 -44.36 17.47 -2.57
C LEU A 683 -44.55 17.44 -4.09
N SER A 684 -44.96 18.56 -4.69
CA SER A 684 -45.06 18.69 -6.15
C SER A 684 -43.69 18.52 -6.82
N ASP A 685 -42.65 19.12 -6.25
CA ASP A 685 -41.28 18.98 -6.76
C ASP A 685 -40.81 17.53 -6.65
N ILE A 686 -41.00 16.87 -5.49
CA ILE A 686 -40.68 15.44 -5.33
C ILE A 686 -41.39 14.59 -6.39
N GLN A 687 -42.69 14.79 -6.59
CA GLN A 687 -43.46 14.04 -7.59
C GLN A 687 -42.94 14.28 -9.02
N SER A 688 -42.58 15.51 -9.35
CA SER A 688 -41.98 15.87 -10.64
C SER A 688 -40.67 15.11 -10.86
N TYR A 689 -39.78 15.08 -9.87
CA TYR A 689 -38.52 14.37 -9.94
C TYR A 689 -38.69 12.84 -9.95
N GLN A 690 -39.62 12.29 -9.18
CA GLN A 690 -40.00 10.86 -9.23
C GLN A 690 -40.54 10.45 -10.60
N GLN A 691 -41.28 11.33 -11.28
CA GLN A 691 -41.75 11.06 -12.62
C GLN A 691 -40.60 11.13 -13.63
N TYR A 692 -39.68 12.08 -13.47
CA TYR A 692 -38.49 12.20 -14.32
C TYR A 692 -37.55 11.00 -14.19
N SER A 693 -37.35 10.48 -12.97
CA SER A 693 -36.43 9.37 -12.68
C SER A 693 -36.85 8.03 -13.28
N LYS A 694 -38.11 7.89 -13.72
CA LYS A 694 -38.61 6.65 -14.35
C LYS A 694 -38.03 6.42 -15.75
N ASP A 695 -37.78 7.51 -16.49
CA ASP A 695 -37.40 7.45 -17.90
C ASP A 695 -36.00 8.01 -18.17
N HIS A 696 -35.31 8.54 -17.15
CA HIS A 696 -33.99 9.16 -17.28
C HIS A 696 -32.98 8.54 -16.30
N PRO A 697 -31.71 8.38 -16.69
CA PRO A 697 -30.66 7.89 -15.81
C PRO A 697 -30.38 8.85 -14.65
N VAL A 698 -29.85 8.31 -13.55
CA VAL A 698 -29.60 9.05 -12.30
C VAL A 698 -28.76 10.32 -12.49
N TYR A 699 -27.76 10.32 -13.38
CA TYR A 699 -26.94 11.51 -13.61
C TYR A 699 -27.76 12.67 -14.19
N GLN A 700 -28.73 12.40 -15.07
CA GLN A 700 -29.62 13.43 -15.61
C GLN A 700 -30.62 13.92 -14.57
N LEU A 701 -31.04 13.06 -13.64
CA LEU A 701 -31.87 13.47 -12.51
C LEU A 701 -31.12 14.45 -11.60
N ILE A 702 -29.84 14.16 -11.32
CA ILE A 702 -28.96 15.07 -10.55
C ILE A 702 -28.76 16.39 -11.30
N ASP A 703 -28.46 16.34 -12.62
CA ASP A 703 -28.30 17.54 -13.44
C ASP A 703 -29.59 18.39 -13.45
N LYS A 704 -30.75 17.75 -13.56
CA LYS A 704 -32.04 18.44 -13.51
C LYS A 704 -32.23 19.16 -12.17
N PHE A 705 -31.97 18.47 -11.06
CA PHE A 705 -32.05 19.06 -9.72
C PHE A 705 -31.14 20.28 -9.56
N TYR A 706 -29.90 20.19 -10.05
CA TYR A 706 -28.97 21.31 -10.00
C TYR A 706 -29.43 22.50 -10.84
N ASN A 707 -29.97 22.24 -12.03
CA ASN A 707 -30.47 23.30 -12.93
C ASN A 707 -31.71 23.98 -12.39
N ASP A 708 -32.66 23.21 -11.84
CA ASP A 708 -33.93 23.74 -11.32
C ASP A 708 -33.71 24.63 -10.08
N HIS A 709 -32.63 24.41 -9.32
CA HIS A 709 -32.31 25.16 -8.09
C HIS A 709 -31.01 26.00 -8.17
N TYR A 710 -30.41 26.16 -9.36
CA TYR A 710 -29.17 26.90 -9.60
C TYR A 710 -28.00 26.52 -8.67
N PHE A 711 -27.90 25.23 -8.31
CA PHE A 711 -26.98 24.75 -7.28
C PHE A 711 -25.50 24.78 -7.72
N ILE A 712 -25.23 24.77 -9.03
CA ILE A 712 -23.89 24.88 -9.60
C ILE A 712 -23.92 26.02 -10.63
N HIS A 713 -23.25 27.14 -10.32
CA HIS A 713 -22.83 28.06 -11.38
C HIS A 713 -21.75 27.34 -12.18
N SER A 714 -22.03 27.06 -13.46
CA SER A 714 -21.02 26.56 -14.40
C SER A 714 -19.83 27.52 -14.39
N PHE A 715 -18.68 27.04 -13.93
CA PHE A 715 -17.39 27.71 -14.09
C PHE A 715 -16.69 27.21 -15.35
#